data_AF-A0A2S5DC14-F1
#
_entry.id   AF-A0A2S5DC14-F1
#
_cell.length_a   1.000
_cell.length_b   1.000
_cell.length_c   1.000
_cell.angle_alpha   90.00
_cell.angle_beta   90.00
_cell.angle_gamma   90.00
#
_symmetry.space_group_name_H-M   'P 1'
#
loop_
_entity.id
_entity.type
_entity.pdbx_description
1 polymer ?
#
loop_
_entity_poly.entity_id
_entity_poly.type
_entity_poly.pdbx_seq_one_letter_code
_entity_poly.pdbx_strand_id
1 'polypeptide(L)'
;MTMKHATRFPCARTALSLLLAALWPACAHAIVVGDNFTGGSAQLNWKVFGGACLTAGSGSGSIPACGSTDPSGNAQVGGNNGTMPDSSGNGALRLTNSANKQSGAIVYNSLFPSTSGLQATFTTYSYGGDSGGPARDGADGMSFFLLTAIPNAVGSFGGSLGYSCSNNSGNAPFNGILNGFLGLGMDEYGNFPNASDNTATGTVQTPQNISLRGSGSIAANAPGTVFSNESNPYNIQSACQNAWYNGHSVQDYPFIRISNPTNNPNIVNGVYRLPSSRPMANEASTKRSQAVPISYKLNITPDNLLSLSYSYNNGAYVSVISNFDINTSGTSGTLPTNLTFGFAGSTGGSRNVHEIACFQVQPFTQSSSSSGLNSQPTSLVKTGTQQYVASYHPDNWWGEVASYALLGNPNTGIVTVSSTATWDASCVLTGGNCSATSVNNMTAQASRSILTWNGSQGVPFLWTSLSAAQQSTLNSDSNGQARLSYLRGSRSNEVNSQGVGLFRARNSVLGDIINSSPVWVGAPQNKYPNAWTDKLYPSATMQENTSNAQTYGAYQSTNATRANIIYNGSNDGMLHGYRSGAFDSNGNYTTTPTLNDGGEVIAYMPSAALANTIEYSGSTYEHQYFVDATPAADDLYYSNSWHTWLMGGMGAGGQALYMLDVSNPSNFSESNASSLVISEVSNSTISCVGNNNCGNDLGYTFGTPVITRFHNGSWGAIFGNGYNSSNGHAALFIMLVASDGTRSFYELDTGSGPSNDPSGGGNYNGIYYATAVDLDGDNITDYIYAGDLFGNVWRFDVTSSSPSNWSVSKFGKNSATPLLTTQYTYCTNAQVSAGTCTRALQPITSKLLVSSIPTGNASPRVTVSFGTGQKIPFTAAAADTYASGTQSLYGVWDWDMSGWNTLTGQSAYYAMAAPSGGLTLGPSNLTTQTVTGSYSSTLGSVQGYRSLSSNTVCWQGNSACSPSTANSSYGWKLNLPGSGEQVIYNPVNIFGTFTVNTTIPPNNNPASCTVGSATGFSMSPDLRTGGATATSFYANDSGTFAGINGAVINAVAVNMAGSANVVSYQNNYFAIGSSIGGGPITNPSMINRAPFNLHTRLNWIELR
;
A
#
# COMPACT_ATOMS: atom_id res chain seq x y z
N MET A 1 45.16 -26.33 -33.36
CA MET A 1 45.79 -26.63 -34.66
C MET A 1 45.63 -25.41 -35.55
N THR A 2 46.74 -25.02 -36.15
CA THR A 2 47.09 -23.68 -36.60
C THR A 2 46.66 -23.41 -38.06
N MET A 3 46.58 -22.12 -38.41
CA MET A 3 46.80 -21.53 -39.76
C MET A 3 45.63 -21.50 -40.77
N LYS A 4 45.44 -20.50 -41.63
CA LYS A 4 45.86 -19.08 -41.78
C LYS A 4 45.31 -18.59 -43.15
N HIS A 5 45.07 -17.28 -43.28
CA HIS A 5 45.11 -16.43 -44.51
C HIS A 5 43.94 -16.48 -45.53
N ALA A 6 43.22 -15.36 -45.76
CA ALA A 6 43.49 -14.20 -46.66
C ALA A 6 43.19 -14.53 -48.15
N THR A 7 42.54 -13.73 -49.00
CA THR A 7 42.52 -12.26 -49.18
C THR A 7 41.52 -11.86 -50.30
N ARG A 8 41.01 -10.61 -50.24
CA ARG A 8 40.73 -9.62 -51.32
C ARG A 8 39.51 -9.74 -52.29
N PHE A 9 38.67 -8.71 -52.18
CA PHE A 9 37.80 -8.02 -53.16
C PHE A 9 38.43 -7.81 -54.56
N PRO A 10 37.63 -7.72 -55.67
CA PRO A 10 36.98 -6.45 -56.04
C PRO A 10 35.63 -6.49 -56.79
N CYS A 11 34.94 -5.34 -56.71
CA CYS A 11 34.02 -4.72 -57.68
C CYS A 11 32.80 -5.48 -58.24
N ALA A 12 31.66 -5.22 -57.60
CA ALA A 12 30.40 -4.74 -58.18
C ALA A 12 30.11 -4.99 -59.67
N ARG A 13 29.11 -5.84 -59.94
CA ARG A 13 28.06 -5.60 -60.94
C ARG A 13 26.75 -6.25 -60.47
N THR A 14 25.74 -5.40 -60.32
CA THR A 14 24.37 -5.65 -59.88
C THR A 14 23.58 -6.44 -60.94
N ALA A 15 22.87 -7.50 -60.54
CA ALA A 15 21.61 -7.93 -61.18
C ALA A 15 20.86 -8.97 -60.33
N LEU A 16 19.71 -8.54 -59.80
CA LEU A 16 18.48 -9.29 -59.51
C LEU A 16 18.55 -10.54 -58.59
N SER A 17 18.26 -10.31 -57.31
CA SER A 17 17.81 -11.29 -56.33
C SER A 17 16.28 -11.52 -56.43
N LEU A 18 15.87 -12.78 -56.55
CA LEU A 18 14.48 -13.21 -56.35
C LEU A 18 14.12 -13.16 -54.85
N LEU A 19 13.02 -12.48 -54.53
CA LEU A 19 12.35 -12.50 -53.22
C LEU A 19 11.66 -13.86 -52.99
N LEU A 20 11.98 -14.53 -51.89
CA LEU A 20 11.01 -15.30 -51.11
C LEU A 20 10.85 -14.59 -49.76
N ALA A 21 9.76 -13.84 -49.61
CA ALA A 21 9.37 -13.25 -48.33
C ALA A 21 8.67 -14.32 -47.48
N ALA A 22 9.28 -14.66 -46.35
CA ALA A 22 8.64 -15.42 -45.29
C ALA A 22 7.56 -14.55 -44.62
N LEU A 23 6.33 -15.05 -44.58
CA LEU A 23 5.23 -14.48 -43.79
C LEU A 23 5.51 -14.74 -42.30
N TRP A 24 6.09 -13.76 -41.62
CA TRP A 24 5.96 -13.61 -40.17
C TRP A 24 4.85 -12.60 -39.88
N PRO A 25 3.91 -12.86 -38.97
CA PRO A 25 3.00 -11.82 -38.50
C PRO A 25 3.86 -10.78 -37.78
N ALA A 26 3.94 -9.58 -38.35
CA ALA A 26 4.51 -8.44 -37.66
C ALA A 26 3.68 -8.19 -36.40
N CYS A 27 4.29 -8.37 -35.22
CA CYS A 27 3.72 -7.86 -33.99
C CYS A 27 3.50 -6.35 -34.16
N ALA A 28 2.25 -5.93 -34.27
CA ALA A 28 1.88 -4.52 -34.23
C ALA A 28 2.33 -3.95 -32.88
N HIS A 29 3.36 -3.10 -32.89
CA HIS A 29 3.76 -2.37 -31.71
C HIS A 29 2.65 -1.37 -31.38
N ALA A 30 2.13 -1.42 -30.17
CA ALA A 30 1.07 -0.53 -29.73
C ALA A 30 1.61 0.90 -29.56
N ILE A 31 0.90 1.88 -30.13
CA ILE A 31 1.33 3.29 -30.14
C ILE A 31 0.94 3.91 -28.79
N VAL A 32 1.94 4.25 -27.97
CA VAL A 32 1.76 5.12 -26.80
C VAL A 32 2.10 6.54 -27.22
N VAL A 33 1.19 7.47 -26.98
CA VAL A 33 1.35 8.89 -27.32
C VAL A 33 1.24 9.69 -26.02
N GLY A 34 2.23 10.52 -25.71
CA GLY A 34 2.22 11.30 -24.48
C GLY A 34 3.08 12.55 -24.56
N ASP A 35 2.73 13.53 -23.74
CA ASP A 35 3.47 14.78 -23.56
C ASP A 35 3.44 15.15 -22.07
N ASN A 36 4.62 15.22 -21.45
CA ASN A 36 4.71 15.61 -20.05
C ASN A 36 4.55 17.12 -19.84
N PHE A 37 4.73 17.92 -20.90
CA PHE A 37 4.75 19.38 -20.90
C PHE A 37 5.77 20.05 -19.96
N THR A 38 6.75 19.29 -19.44
CA THR A 38 7.69 19.81 -18.43
C THR A 38 8.96 20.39 -19.03
N GLY A 39 9.25 20.09 -20.29
CA GLY A 39 10.45 20.51 -21.00
C GLY A 39 10.35 21.83 -21.77
N GLY A 40 11.42 22.17 -22.48
CA GLY A 40 11.53 23.38 -23.30
C GLY A 40 10.71 23.41 -24.60
N SER A 41 10.14 22.27 -25.01
CA SER A 41 9.26 22.13 -26.18
C SER A 41 8.33 20.95 -25.97
N ALA A 42 7.14 20.98 -26.58
CA ALA A 42 6.21 19.86 -26.59
C ALA A 42 6.82 18.63 -27.28
N GLN A 43 6.52 17.43 -26.77
CA GLN A 43 6.97 16.16 -27.35
C GLN A 43 6.12 15.77 -28.56
N LEU A 44 4.87 16.21 -28.59
CA LEU A 44 3.93 15.94 -29.67
C LEU A 44 3.67 17.18 -30.53
N ASN A 45 3.15 16.95 -31.73
CA ASN A 45 2.70 18.02 -32.61
C ASN A 45 1.28 18.45 -32.23
N TRP A 46 1.15 19.64 -31.65
CA TRP A 46 -0.09 20.22 -31.18
C TRP A 46 -0.53 21.41 -32.04
N LYS A 47 -1.83 21.50 -32.29
CA LYS A 47 -2.47 22.73 -32.77
C LYS A 47 -2.91 23.55 -31.58
N VAL A 48 -2.56 24.84 -31.56
CA VAL A 48 -2.79 25.74 -30.42
C VAL A 48 -3.88 26.75 -30.75
N PHE A 49 -4.72 27.05 -29.76
CA PHE A 49 -5.77 28.05 -29.82
C PHE A 49 -5.72 28.93 -28.56
N GLY A 50 -6.10 30.20 -28.69
CA GLY A 50 -6.15 31.13 -27.56
C GLY A 50 -4.79 31.33 -26.89
N GLY A 51 -4.79 31.43 -25.56
CA GLY A 51 -3.61 31.71 -24.73
C GLY A 51 -2.82 30.51 -24.25
N ALA A 52 -3.00 29.32 -24.84
CA ALA A 52 -2.27 28.15 -24.39
C ALA A 52 -0.76 28.25 -24.69
N CYS A 53 0.06 27.95 -23.69
CA CYS A 53 1.52 28.10 -23.77
C CYS A 53 2.26 27.13 -22.83
N LEU A 54 3.56 26.89 -23.07
CA LEU A 54 4.42 26.11 -22.18
C LEU A 54 5.13 27.01 -21.18
N THR A 55 5.01 26.71 -19.88
CA THR A 55 5.61 27.55 -18.83
C THR A 55 7.13 27.45 -18.78
N ALA A 56 7.72 26.32 -19.19
CA ALA A 56 9.16 26.15 -19.40
C ALA A 56 9.58 26.30 -20.87
N GLY A 57 8.67 26.78 -21.73
CA GLY A 57 8.87 26.83 -23.17
C GLY A 57 10.08 27.67 -23.57
N SER A 58 10.86 27.15 -24.51
CA SER A 58 12.01 27.84 -25.13
C SER A 58 11.63 28.68 -26.35
N GLY A 59 10.35 28.64 -26.74
CA GLY A 59 9.84 29.23 -27.99
C GLY A 59 10.03 28.31 -29.21
N SER A 60 10.50 27.08 -29.01
CA SER A 60 10.62 26.05 -30.05
C SER A 60 9.51 24.99 -29.93
N GLY A 61 9.16 24.35 -31.05
CA GLY A 61 8.11 23.33 -31.11
C GLY A 61 6.73 23.89 -31.50
N SER A 62 5.70 23.07 -31.35
CA SER A 62 4.34 23.40 -31.81
C SER A 62 3.53 24.23 -30.80
N ILE A 63 3.91 24.23 -29.52
CA ILE A 63 3.28 25.06 -28.47
C ILE A 63 4.20 26.25 -28.15
N PRO A 64 3.69 27.50 -28.17
CA PRO A 64 4.51 28.67 -27.86
C PRO A 64 4.93 28.70 -26.39
N ALA A 65 6.03 29.38 -26.09
CA ALA A 65 6.43 29.67 -24.71
C ALA A 65 5.48 30.70 -24.08
N CYS A 66 5.26 30.59 -22.77
CA CYS A 66 4.53 31.62 -22.04
C CYS A 66 5.36 32.92 -22.01
N GLY A 67 4.79 34.01 -22.51
CA GLY A 67 5.41 35.34 -22.51
C GLY A 67 5.22 36.08 -21.18
N SER A 68 5.73 37.31 -21.11
CA SER A 68 5.49 38.21 -19.96
C SER A 68 4.02 38.64 -19.84
N THR A 69 3.28 38.62 -20.95
CA THR A 69 1.83 38.88 -21.00
C THR A 69 1.09 37.75 -21.72
N ASP A 70 -0.17 37.53 -21.35
CA ASP A 70 -1.10 36.69 -22.11
C ASP A 70 -1.59 37.42 -23.39
N PRO A 71 -2.30 36.75 -24.32
CA PRO A 71 -2.80 37.39 -25.54
C PRO A 71 -3.80 38.53 -25.29
N SER A 72 -4.40 38.60 -24.09
CA SER A 72 -5.29 39.69 -23.67
C SER A 72 -4.52 40.88 -23.06
N GLY A 73 -3.19 40.78 -22.95
CA GLY A 73 -2.32 41.82 -22.42
C GLY A 73 -2.12 41.80 -20.90
N ASN A 74 -2.65 40.82 -20.16
CA ASN A 74 -2.44 40.74 -18.72
C ASN A 74 -1.07 40.12 -18.41
N ALA A 75 -0.43 40.58 -17.34
CA ALA A 75 0.81 39.99 -16.86
C ALA A 75 0.61 38.51 -16.52
N GLN A 76 1.47 37.63 -17.05
CA GLN A 76 1.42 36.23 -16.68
C GLN A 76 2.01 36.02 -15.29
N VAL A 77 1.28 35.35 -14.41
CA VAL A 77 1.69 35.05 -13.02
C VAL A 77 1.76 33.55 -12.76
N GLY A 78 2.39 33.11 -11.68
CA GLY A 78 2.45 31.68 -11.31
C GLY A 78 3.68 30.95 -11.84
N GLY A 79 3.50 29.71 -12.29
CA GLY A 79 4.58 28.77 -12.56
C GLY A 79 4.93 27.94 -11.31
N ASN A 80 5.88 27.03 -11.43
CA ASN A 80 6.28 26.11 -10.36
C ASN A 80 6.62 26.84 -9.06
N ASN A 81 7.42 27.91 -9.17
CA ASN A 81 7.94 28.66 -8.02
C ASN A 81 7.33 30.08 -7.89
N GLY A 82 6.28 30.39 -8.66
CA GLY A 82 5.62 31.70 -8.67
C GLY A 82 6.27 32.75 -9.60
N THR A 83 7.21 32.32 -10.44
CA THR A 83 7.87 33.13 -11.47
C THR A 83 7.98 32.32 -12.75
N MET A 84 7.91 32.99 -13.90
CA MET A 84 8.12 32.38 -15.23
C MET A 84 9.31 33.02 -15.97
N PRO A 85 9.97 32.28 -16.90
CA PRO A 85 9.68 30.90 -17.27
C PRO A 85 10.08 29.90 -16.18
N ASP A 86 9.40 28.75 -16.15
CA ASP A 86 9.80 27.62 -15.34
C ASP A 86 11.12 27.03 -15.85
N SER A 87 11.88 26.39 -14.96
CA SER A 87 13.04 25.59 -15.38
C SER A 87 12.58 24.32 -16.10
N SER A 88 13.30 23.91 -17.14
CA SER A 88 13.04 22.64 -17.82
C SER A 88 13.05 21.47 -16.84
N GLY A 89 12.05 20.59 -16.94
CA GLY A 89 11.76 19.52 -15.97
C GLY A 89 10.75 19.93 -14.89
N ASN A 90 10.52 21.23 -14.73
CA ASN A 90 9.50 21.79 -13.84
C ASN A 90 8.46 22.59 -14.61
N GLY A 91 8.31 22.45 -15.93
CA GLY A 91 7.27 23.13 -16.72
C GLY A 91 5.89 22.48 -16.61
N ALA A 92 4.90 23.11 -17.23
CA ALA A 92 3.57 22.57 -17.50
C ALA A 92 2.99 23.22 -18.77
N LEU A 93 1.92 22.64 -19.30
CA LEU A 93 1.04 23.30 -20.26
C LEU A 93 0.12 24.25 -19.48
N ARG A 94 0.14 25.53 -19.82
CA ARG A 94 -0.82 26.51 -19.32
C ARG A 94 -1.93 26.70 -20.34
N LEU A 95 -3.18 26.63 -19.87
CA LEU A 95 -4.38 26.89 -20.68
C LEU A 95 -4.91 28.30 -20.44
N THR A 96 -4.90 28.78 -19.18
CA THR A 96 -5.29 30.15 -18.85
C THR A 96 -4.35 30.78 -17.83
N ASN A 97 -4.27 32.10 -17.87
CA ASN A 97 -3.63 32.92 -16.83
C ASN A 97 -4.66 33.32 -15.75
N SER A 98 -4.18 33.77 -14.58
CA SER A 98 -5.02 34.36 -13.53
C SER A 98 -5.54 35.75 -13.95
N ALA A 99 -6.42 35.75 -14.94
CA ALA A 99 -7.18 36.90 -15.41
C ALA A 99 -8.61 36.46 -15.77
N ASN A 100 -9.50 37.44 -15.90
CA ASN A 100 -10.88 37.21 -16.31
C ASN A 100 -10.96 36.95 -17.82
N LYS A 101 -12.00 36.24 -18.26
CA LYS A 101 -12.32 35.97 -19.69
C LYS A 101 -11.14 35.44 -20.51
N GLN A 102 -10.35 34.54 -19.93
CA GLN A 102 -9.26 33.86 -20.61
C GLN A 102 -9.76 32.59 -21.28
N SER A 103 -9.14 32.22 -22.39
CA SER A 103 -9.33 30.92 -23.03
C SER A 103 -8.03 30.46 -23.67
N GLY A 104 -7.77 29.17 -23.59
CA GLY A 104 -6.64 28.54 -24.27
C GLY A 104 -6.89 27.06 -24.45
N ALA A 105 -6.44 26.51 -25.57
CA ALA A 105 -6.64 25.11 -25.89
C ALA A 105 -5.54 24.56 -26.79
N ILE A 106 -5.37 23.25 -26.74
CA ILE A 106 -4.53 22.50 -27.67
C ILE A 106 -5.27 21.27 -28.19
N VAL A 107 -4.98 20.87 -29.42
CA VAL A 107 -5.49 19.63 -30.03
C VAL A 107 -4.36 18.88 -30.70
N TYR A 108 -4.28 17.57 -30.48
CA TYR A 108 -3.25 16.73 -31.09
C TYR A 108 -3.42 16.75 -32.61
N ASN A 109 -2.39 17.20 -33.33
CA ASN A 109 -2.47 17.44 -34.77
C ASN A 109 -2.19 16.17 -35.57
N SER A 110 -2.80 15.06 -35.15
CA SER A 110 -2.71 13.73 -35.73
C SER A 110 -3.88 12.89 -35.23
N LEU A 111 -4.10 11.72 -35.86
CA LEU A 111 -5.12 10.78 -35.45
C LEU A 111 -4.50 9.60 -34.68
N PHE A 112 -5.18 9.20 -33.62
CA PHE A 112 -4.85 8.07 -32.76
C PHE A 112 -5.79 6.89 -33.09
N PRO A 113 -5.26 5.67 -33.31
CA PRO A 113 -6.07 4.49 -33.55
C PRO A 113 -6.73 3.98 -32.28
N SER A 114 -8.07 3.89 -32.27
CA SER A 114 -8.89 3.58 -31.08
C SER A 114 -9.68 2.27 -31.20
N THR A 115 -9.38 1.44 -32.20
CA THR A 115 -10.05 0.14 -32.42
C THR A 115 -9.91 -0.83 -31.23
N SER A 116 -8.81 -0.72 -30.48
CA SER A 116 -8.56 -1.51 -29.27
C SER A 116 -9.04 -0.80 -28.00
N GLY A 117 -9.92 0.20 -28.11
CA GLY A 117 -10.28 1.10 -27.02
C GLY A 117 -9.17 2.13 -26.74
N LEU A 118 -9.36 2.95 -25.71
CA LEU A 118 -8.37 3.93 -25.27
C LEU A 118 -8.31 4.05 -23.75
N GLN A 119 -7.14 4.42 -23.26
CA GLN A 119 -6.93 4.95 -21.92
C GLN A 119 -6.20 6.27 -22.02
N ALA A 120 -6.71 7.29 -21.34
CA ALA A 120 -6.07 8.59 -21.19
C ALA A 120 -5.81 8.90 -19.71
N THR A 121 -4.60 9.38 -19.40
CA THR A 121 -4.22 9.90 -18.08
C THR A 121 -3.62 11.28 -18.20
N PHE A 122 -3.88 12.14 -17.21
CA PHE A 122 -3.29 13.48 -17.11
C PHE A 122 -3.46 14.05 -15.69
N THR A 123 -2.66 15.06 -15.35
CA THR A 123 -2.74 15.76 -14.07
C THR A 123 -3.06 17.23 -14.30
N THR A 124 -3.99 17.76 -13.54
CA THR A 124 -4.37 19.17 -13.56
C THR A 124 -3.88 19.91 -12.32
N TYR A 125 -3.68 21.22 -12.48
CA TYR A 125 -3.40 22.16 -11.41
C TYR A 125 -4.23 23.41 -11.62
N SER A 126 -4.90 23.84 -10.55
CA SER A 126 -5.66 25.07 -10.52
C SER A 126 -5.31 25.91 -9.30
N TYR A 127 -4.94 27.18 -9.52
CA TYR A 127 -4.51 28.07 -8.45
C TYR A 127 -4.59 29.56 -8.82
N GLY A 128 -4.39 30.42 -7.82
CA GLY A 128 -4.32 31.88 -7.99
C GLY A 128 -5.67 32.49 -8.34
N GLY A 129 -6.74 31.95 -7.77
CA GLY A 129 -8.11 32.37 -8.05
C GLY A 129 -8.68 33.42 -7.09
N ASP A 130 -9.86 33.94 -7.41
CA ASP A 130 -10.48 35.04 -6.68
C ASP A 130 -12.01 34.95 -6.53
N SER A 131 -12.61 33.78 -6.74
CA SER A 131 -14.06 33.64 -6.56
C SER A 131 -14.44 33.87 -5.09
N GLY A 132 -13.53 33.60 -4.14
CA GLY A 132 -13.59 34.11 -2.76
C GLY A 132 -14.83 33.66 -1.97
N GLY A 133 -15.61 32.72 -2.50
CA GLY A 133 -16.79 32.17 -1.86
C GLY A 133 -16.43 31.17 -0.74
N PRO A 134 -17.35 30.87 0.19
CA PRO A 134 -17.13 29.86 1.23
C PRO A 134 -16.87 28.45 0.67
N ALA A 135 -17.15 28.21 -0.62
CA ALA A 135 -16.89 26.95 -1.31
C ALA A 135 -15.50 26.84 -1.96
N ARG A 136 -14.72 27.94 -2.05
CA ARG A 136 -13.44 28.01 -2.79
C ARG A 136 -13.55 27.36 -4.18
N ASP A 137 -14.55 27.82 -4.93
CA ASP A 137 -15.03 27.23 -6.16
C ASP A 137 -14.36 27.72 -7.43
N GLY A 138 -13.28 28.50 -7.38
CA GLY A 138 -12.46 28.86 -8.55
C GLY A 138 -13.19 29.59 -9.68
N ALA A 139 -12.56 29.66 -10.85
CA ALA A 139 -13.14 30.21 -12.08
C ALA A 139 -13.92 29.11 -12.83
N ASP A 140 -14.07 29.15 -14.15
CA ASP A 140 -14.82 28.09 -14.85
C ASP A 140 -14.10 26.73 -14.79
N GLY A 141 -12.93 26.57 -15.41
CA GLY A 141 -12.17 25.32 -15.30
C GLY A 141 -11.55 24.84 -16.59
N MET A 142 -11.50 23.51 -16.75
CA MET A 142 -10.82 22.82 -17.86
C MET A 142 -11.69 21.72 -18.46
N SER A 143 -11.42 21.38 -19.72
CA SER A 143 -11.95 20.19 -20.34
C SER A 143 -10.86 19.35 -21.02
N PHE A 144 -11.06 18.03 -20.99
CA PHE A 144 -10.40 17.08 -21.87
C PHE A 144 -11.45 16.54 -22.84
N PHE A 145 -11.13 16.41 -24.12
CA PHE A 145 -12.11 15.98 -25.10
C PHE A 145 -11.53 15.09 -26.19
N LEU A 146 -12.40 14.24 -26.73
CA LEU A 146 -12.16 13.35 -27.87
C LEU A 146 -12.94 13.86 -29.07
N LEU A 147 -12.32 13.85 -30.25
CA LEU A 147 -12.89 14.34 -31.51
C LEU A 147 -12.73 13.31 -32.63
N THR A 148 -13.69 13.24 -33.54
CA THR A 148 -13.62 12.37 -34.73
C THR A 148 -12.70 12.93 -35.83
N ALA A 149 -12.36 14.22 -35.77
CA ALA A 149 -11.43 14.87 -36.71
C ALA A 149 -10.75 16.10 -36.08
N ILE A 150 -9.62 16.51 -36.65
CA ILE A 150 -8.86 17.69 -36.19
C ILE A 150 -9.69 18.96 -36.49
N PRO A 151 -10.00 19.79 -35.48
CA PRO A 151 -10.88 20.94 -35.64
C PRO A 151 -10.11 22.17 -36.14
N ASN A 152 -10.84 23.14 -36.68
CA ASN A 152 -10.31 24.45 -37.08
C ASN A 152 -10.49 25.55 -36.01
N ALA A 153 -11.32 25.30 -34.99
CA ALA A 153 -11.57 26.13 -33.83
C ALA A 153 -12.02 25.27 -32.65
N VAL A 154 -11.96 25.81 -31.43
CA VAL A 154 -12.49 25.16 -30.22
C VAL A 154 -13.87 25.73 -29.87
N GLY A 155 -14.55 25.08 -28.93
CA GLY A 155 -15.85 25.52 -28.43
C GLY A 155 -15.78 26.82 -27.63
N SER A 156 -16.92 27.24 -27.11
CA SER A 156 -17.08 28.53 -26.46
C SER A 156 -16.27 28.60 -25.17
N PHE A 157 -15.84 29.80 -24.80
CA PHE A 157 -15.26 30.06 -23.49
C PHE A 157 -16.38 30.18 -22.44
N GLY A 158 -16.00 30.37 -21.17
CA GLY A 158 -16.89 30.40 -20.03
C GLY A 158 -17.29 28.99 -19.60
N GLY A 159 -18.57 28.82 -19.25
CA GLY A 159 -19.15 27.54 -18.83
C GLY A 159 -19.07 26.43 -19.87
N SER A 160 -18.76 26.71 -21.14
CA SER A 160 -18.60 25.69 -22.18
C SER A 160 -17.23 25.02 -22.20
N LEU A 161 -16.27 25.56 -21.44
CA LEU A 161 -14.91 25.02 -21.25
C LEU A 161 -14.18 24.65 -22.54
N GLY A 162 -14.45 25.34 -23.66
CA GLY A 162 -13.84 25.08 -24.95
C GLY A 162 -14.31 23.81 -25.66
N TYR A 163 -15.33 23.10 -25.14
CA TYR A 163 -15.91 21.91 -25.78
C TYR A 163 -17.29 22.20 -26.38
N SER A 164 -18.29 22.55 -25.56
CA SER A 164 -19.66 22.77 -26.06
C SER A 164 -19.86 24.15 -26.69
N CYS A 165 -21.02 24.33 -27.31
CA CYS A 165 -21.55 25.66 -27.63
C CYS A 165 -22.12 26.33 -26.36
N SER A 166 -22.37 27.65 -26.45
CA SER A 166 -22.95 28.45 -25.36
C SER A 166 -24.27 29.06 -25.79
N ASN A 167 -25.31 28.96 -24.96
CA ASN A 167 -26.56 29.70 -25.16
C ASN A 167 -26.64 30.97 -24.30
N ASN A 168 -25.64 31.26 -23.48
CA ASN A 168 -25.54 32.52 -22.74
C ASN A 168 -25.12 33.67 -23.67
N SER A 169 -25.93 34.73 -23.74
CA SER A 169 -25.72 35.90 -24.61
C SER A 169 -24.40 36.66 -24.38
N GLY A 170 -23.74 36.45 -23.23
CA GLY A 170 -22.44 37.05 -22.91
C GLY A 170 -21.24 36.38 -23.60
N ASN A 171 -21.44 35.23 -24.23
CA ASN A 171 -20.36 34.34 -24.71
C ASN A 171 -20.28 34.24 -26.24
N ALA A 172 -20.61 35.32 -26.96
CA ALA A 172 -20.44 35.34 -28.42
C ALA A 172 -18.99 34.99 -28.80
N PRO A 173 -18.74 34.15 -29.82
CA PRO A 173 -19.65 33.77 -30.91
C PRO A 173 -20.46 32.47 -30.69
N PHE A 174 -20.54 31.92 -29.48
CA PHE A 174 -21.40 30.77 -29.12
C PHE A 174 -21.06 29.43 -29.76
N ASN A 175 -20.00 29.36 -30.57
CA ASN A 175 -19.61 28.12 -31.27
C ASN A 175 -19.25 27.01 -30.28
N GLY A 176 -19.56 25.77 -30.61
CA GLY A 176 -18.99 24.57 -30.01
C GLY A 176 -17.89 23.97 -30.88
N ILE A 177 -17.19 22.98 -30.35
CA ILE A 177 -16.11 22.31 -31.09
C ILE A 177 -16.67 21.40 -32.18
N LEU A 178 -16.20 21.56 -33.41
CA LEU A 178 -16.61 20.66 -34.49
C LEU A 178 -16.07 19.25 -34.23
N ASN A 179 -16.85 18.25 -34.62
CA ASN A 179 -16.48 16.83 -34.55
C ASN A 179 -16.32 16.29 -33.10
N GLY A 180 -17.00 16.90 -32.13
CA GLY A 180 -17.01 16.45 -30.74
C GLY A 180 -17.54 15.02 -30.61
N PHE A 181 -16.82 14.16 -29.91
CA PHE A 181 -17.25 12.80 -29.57
C PHE A 181 -17.60 12.67 -28.09
N LEU A 182 -16.69 13.08 -27.20
CA LEU A 182 -16.89 13.05 -25.74
C LEU A 182 -16.08 14.18 -25.10
N GLY A 183 -16.71 14.94 -24.21
CA GLY A 183 -16.07 16.02 -23.44
C GLY A 183 -16.18 15.77 -21.94
N LEU A 184 -15.04 15.75 -21.26
CA LEU A 184 -14.89 15.69 -19.81
C LEU A 184 -14.63 17.10 -19.27
N GLY A 185 -15.58 17.63 -18.51
CA GLY A 185 -15.47 18.90 -17.81
C GLY A 185 -14.98 18.71 -16.38
N MET A 186 -13.98 19.51 -16.01
CA MET A 186 -13.45 19.68 -14.66
C MET A 186 -13.72 21.13 -14.30
N ASP A 187 -14.86 21.34 -13.65
CA ASP A 187 -15.55 22.62 -13.62
C ASP A 187 -15.69 23.12 -12.18
N GLU A 188 -14.92 24.16 -11.91
CA GLU A 188 -14.76 24.82 -10.64
C GLU A 188 -16.04 25.62 -10.31
N TYR A 189 -16.46 26.53 -11.19
CA TYR A 189 -17.63 27.38 -10.99
C TYR A 189 -18.96 26.65 -11.19
N GLY A 190 -18.99 25.65 -12.07
CA GLY A 190 -20.10 24.71 -12.17
C GLY A 190 -21.04 24.89 -13.37
N ASN A 191 -20.67 25.67 -14.38
CA ASN A 191 -21.54 25.93 -15.52
C ASN A 191 -21.48 24.90 -16.64
N PHE A 192 -20.46 24.04 -16.75
CA PHE A 192 -20.37 22.98 -17.74
C PHE A 192 -21.60 22.07 -17.81
N PRO A 193 -22.22 21.62 -16.71
CA PRO A 193 -23.49 20.89 -16.76
C PRO A 193 -24.72 21.80 -16.96
N ASN A 194 -24.61 23.12 -16.80
CA ASN A 194 -25.75 24.05 -16.77
C ASN A 194 -26.41 24.22 -18.14
N ALA A 195 -27.67 23.80 -18.28
CA ALA A 195 -28.43 23.97 -19.52
C ALA A 195 -28.74 25.44 -19.84
N SER A 196 -28.72 26.34 -18.85
CA SER A 196 -28.95 27.77 -19.04
C SER A 196 -27.72 28.55 -19.51
N ASP A 197 -26.55 27.90 -19.59
CA ASP A 197 -25.30 28.51 -20.08
C ASP A 197 -24.82 27.86 -21.38
N ASN A 198 -25.02 26.53 -21.50
CA ASN A 198 -24.49 25.71 -22.56
C ASN A 198 -25.56 25.31 -23.59
N THR A 199 -26.04 24.07 -23.52
CA THR A 199 -26.80 23.38 -24.57
C THR A 199 -28.25 23.14 -24.17
N ALA A 200 -29.07 22.51 -25.03
CA ALA A 200 -30.47 22.21 -24.73
C ALA A 200 -30.65 21.18 -23.61
N THR A 201 -29.61 20.40 -23.33
CA THR A 201 -29.56 19.42 -22.24
C THR A 201 -28.57 19.82 -21.15
N GLY A 202 -28.82 19.35 -19.93
CA GLY A 202 -28.01 19.71 -18.77
C GLY A 202 -28.83 19.73 -17.49
N THR A 203 -28.21 20.18 -16.41
CA THR A 203 -28.85 20.42 -15.13
C THR A 203 -28.62 21.86 -14.71
N VAL A 204 -28.38 22.11 -13.42
CA VAL A 204 -28.16 23.43 -12.84
C VAL A 204 -26.68 23.64 -12.57
N GLN A 205 -26.28 24.89 -12.38
CA GLN A 205 -24.93 25.20 -11.94
C GLN A 205 -24.57 24.41 -10.68
N THR A 206 -23.48 23.65 -10.75
CA THR A 206 -23.02 22.81 -9.64
C THR A 206 -21.51 22.97 -9.48
N PRO A 207 -21.01 23.79 -8.55
CA PRO A 207 -19.58 24.04 -8.41
C PRO A 207 -18.78 22.80 -8.04
N GLN A 208 -17.48 22.81 -8.36
CA GLN A 208 -16.50 21.76 -8.07
C GLN A 208 -16.92 20.40 -8.62
N ASN A 209 -17.39 20.36 -9.86
CA ASN A 209 -17.92 19.15 -10.47
C ASN A 209 -17.04 18.56 -11.58
N ILE A 210 -17.07 17.23 -11.65
CA ILE A 210 -16.69 16.44 -12.81
C ILE A 210 -17.98 16.06 -13.54
N SER A 211 -18.05 16.40 -14.82
CA SER A 211 -19.22 16.10 -15.65
C SER A 211 -18.84 15.79 -17.09
N LEU A 212 -19.79 15.19 -17.82
CA LEU A 212 -19.58 14.71 -19.18
C LEU A 212 -20.61 15.29 -20.14
N ARG A 213 -20.15 15.55 -21.36
CA ARG A 213 -21.00 15.86 -22.51
C ARG A 213 -20.66 14.93 -23.66
N GLY A 214 -21.70 14.47 -24.35
CA GLY A 214 -21.59 13.61 -25.51
C GLY A 214 -21.13 14.37 -26.75
N SER A 215 -21.43 13.76 -27.89
CA SER A 215 -21.04 14.22 -29.21
C SER A 215 -21.77 15.50 -29.65
N GLY A 216 -21.13 16.32 -30.48
CA GLY A 216 -21.75 17.54 -31.00
C GLY A 216 -20.91 18.24 -32.08
N SER A 217 -21.56 19.08 -32.87
CA SER A 217 -20.92 19.79 -33.98
C SER A 217 -21.69 21.05 -34.40
N ILE A 218 -21.77 22.03 -33.51
CA ILE A 218 -22.48 23.30 -33.70
C ILE A 218 -21.48 24.45 -33.78
N ALA A 219 -21.27 25.05 -34.96
CA ALA A 219 -20.50 26.30 -35.10
C ALA A 219 -20.89 27.05 -36.39
N ALA A 220 -20.76 28.38 -36.36
CA ALA A 220 -21.00 29.24 -37.53
C ALA A 220 -20.08 28.88 -38.70
N ASN A 221 -20.62 28.87 -39.92
CA ASN A 221 -19.90 28.58 -41.17
C ASN A 221 -19.12 27.24 -41.16
N ALA A 222 -19.57 26.26 -40.38
CA ALA A 222 -18.94 24.96 -40.31
C ALA A 222 -19.19 24.16 -41.61
N PRO A 223 -18.16 23.90 -42.45
CA PRO A 223 -18.35 23.26 -43.74
C PRO A 223 -18.91 21.85 -43.61
N GLY A 224 -19.88 21.50 -44.47
CA GLY A 224 -20.48 20.16 -44.49
C GLY A 224 -21.49 19.90 -43.36
N THR A 225 -21.82 20.92 -42.57
CA THR A 225 -22.87 20.86 -41.54
C THR A 225 -24.10 21.67 -41.97
N VAL A 226 -25.20 21.58 -41.20
CA VAL A 226 -26.39 22.43 -41.40
C VAL A 226 -26.09 23.93 -41.23
N PHE A 227 -24.94 24.31 -40.66
CA PHE A 227 -24.50 25.69 -40.44
C PHE A 227 -23.55 26.21 -41.54
N SER A 228 -23.39 25.48 -42.64
CA SER A 228 -22.63 25.93 -43.80
C SER A 228 -23.28 27.21 -44.34
N ASN A 229 -22.62 28.37 -44.18
CA ASN A 229 -23.10 29.73 -44.51
C ASN A 229 -23.92 30.47 -43.42
N GLU A 230 -23.96 29.99 -42.18
CA GLU A 230 -24.58 30.74 -41.08
C GLU A 230 -23.66 31.89 -40.63
N SER A 231 -24.09 33.13 -40.85
CA SER A 231 -23.35 34.36 -40.49
C SER A 231 -23.85 35.05 -39.22
N ASN A 232 -25.06 34.72 -38.75
CA ASN A 232 -25.65 35.28 -37.55
C ASN A 232 -25.32 34.40 -36.32
N PRO A 233 -24.45 34.85 -35.39
CA PRO A 233 -24.09 34.05 -34.21
C PRO A 233 -25.30 33.75 -33.31
N TYR A 234 -26.35 34.58 -33.30
CA TYR A 234 -27.56 34.33 -32.51
C TYR A 234 -28.33 33.08 -32.98
N ASN A 235 -28.18 32.68 -34.24
CA ASN A 235 -28.74 31.42 -34.72
C ASN A 235 -27.99 30.21 -34.15
N ILE A 236 -26.67 30.33 -33.93
CA ILE A 236 -25.86 29.32 -33.25
C ILE A 236 -26.26 29.23 -31.77
N GLN A 237 -26.44 30.37 -31.11
CA GLN A 237 -26.95 30.43 -29.73
C GLN A 237 -28.31 29.73 -29.60
N SER A 238 -29.25 30.02 -30.50
CA SER A 238 -30.57 29.39 -30.54
C SER A 238 -30.50 27.89 -30.83
N ALA A 239 -29.64 27.48 -31.77
CA ALA A 239 -29.42 26.06 -32.06
C ALA A 239 -28.84 25.31 -30.86
N CYS A 240 -27.91 25.95 -30.15
CA CYS A 240 -27.34 25.43 -28.92
C CYS A 240 -28.41 25.27 -27.82
N GLN A 241 -29.32 26.24 -27.69
CA GLN A 241 -30.40 26.22 -26.69
C GLN A 241 -31.48 25.19 -26.97
N ASN A 242 -31.78 24.91 -28.25
CA ASN A 242 -32.97 24.16 -28.64
C ASN A 242 -32.68 22.81 -29.31
N ALA A 243 -31.41 22.46 -29.53
CA ALA A 243 -30.99 21.28 -30.31
C ALA A 243 -31.64 21.23 -31.71
N TRP A 244 -31.96 22.40 -32.26
CA TRP A 244 -32.72 22.53 -33.51
C TRP A 244 -32.27 23.72 -34.33
N TYR A 245 -32.14 23.54 -35.64
CA TYR A 245 -31.82 24.60 -36.58
C TYR A 245 -32.48 24.35 -37.94
N ASN A 246 -33.21 25.36 -38.43
CA ASN A 246 -33.81 25.37 -39.77
C ASN A 246 -34.60 24.07 -40.16
N GLY A 247 -35.39 23.52 -39.24
CA GLY A 247 -36.19 22.32 -39.49
C GLY A 247 -35.44 20.99 -39.26
N HIS A 248 -34.18 21.03 -38.84
CA HIS A 248 -33.36 19.85 -38.56
C HIS A 248 -32.98 19.80 -37.07
N SER A 249 -33.00 18.61 -36.48
CA SER A 249 -32.33 18.36 -35.21
C SER A 249 -30.83 18.46 -35.40
N VAL A 250 -30.14 19.06 -34.44
CA VAL A 250 -28.67 19.16 -34.44
C VAL A 250 -28.10 18.44 -33.24
N GLN A 251 -26.90 17.89 -33.42
CA GLN A 251 -26.15 17.21 -32.37
C GLN A 251 -25.51 18.25 -31.46
N ASP A 252 -26.05 18.41 -30.24
CA ASP A 252 -25.84 19.55 -29.36
C ASP A 252 -25.05 19.24 -28.09
N TYR A 253 -24.11 18.29 -28.11
CA TYR A 253 -23.27 17.92 -26.95
C TYR A 253 -24.10 17.51 -25.73
N PRO A 254 -24.92 16.44 -25.85
CA PRO A 254 -25.90 16.09 -24.84
C PRO A 254 -25.25 15.82 -23.48
N PHE A 255 -25.83 16.34 -22.41
CA PHE A 255 -25.35 16.10 -21.06
C PHE A 255 -25.50 14.63 -20.67
N ILE A 256 -24.41 14.03 -20.19
CA ILE A 256 -24.38 12.63 -19.72
C ILE A 256 -24.56 12.65 -18.20
N ARG A 257 -25.73 12.20 -17.73
CA ARG A 257 -26.08 12.14 -16.32
C ARG A 257 -25.40 10.95 -15.63
N ILE A 258 -24.64 11.23 -14.58
CA ILE A 258 -24.09 10.22 -13.66
C ILE A 258 -25.23 9.70 -12.75
N SER A 259 -25.38 8.38 -12.70
CA SER A 259 -26.38 7.69 -11.88
C SER A 259 -25.99 7.68 -10.39
N ASN A 260 -26.97 7.84 -9.49
CA ASN A 260 -26.75 7.77 -8.03
C ASN A 260 -27.61 6.70 -7.34
N PRO A 261 -27.40 5.40 -7.62
CA PRO A 261 -28.23 4.33 -7.06
C PRO A 261 -28.00 4.09 -5.55
N THR A 262 -26.87 4.53 -4.99
CA THR A 262 -26.48 4.34 -3.59
C THR A 262 -26.66 5.58 -2.72
N ASN A 263 -27.34 6.62 -3.21
CA ASN A 263 -27.45 7.92 -2.53
C ASN A 263 -26.11 8.51 -2.09
N ASN A 264 -25.06 8.37 -2.92
CA ASN A 264 -23.78 9.01 -2.67
C ASN A 264 -23.97 10.55 -2.62
N PRO A 265 -23.59 11.22 -1.52
CA PRO A 265 -23.73 12.67 -1.37
C PRO A 265 -22.89 13.49 -2.37
N ASN A 266 -21.84 12.91 -2.95
CA ASN A 266 -21.01 13.55 -3.96
C ASN A 266 -21.67 13.53 -5.35
N ILE A 267 -22.69 12.68 -5.61
CA ILE A 267 -23.40 12.71 -6.89
C ILE A 267 -24.65 13.58 -6.76
N VAL A 268 -24.55 14.82 -7.22
CA VAL A 268 -25.60 15.85 -7.11
C VAL A 268 -25.97 16.32 -8.50
N ASN A 269 -27.27 16.46 -8.80
CA ASN A 269 -27.74 16.95 -10.11
C ASN A 269 -27.14 16.21 -11.33
N GLY A 270 -26.82 14.92 -11.18
CA GLY A 270 -26.25 14.13 -12.27
C GLY A 270 -24.77 14.38 -12.58
N VAL A 271 -24.06 15.13 -11.73
CA VAL A 271 -22.60 15.32 -11.81
C VAL A 271 -21.93 14.74 -10.57
N TYR A 272 -20.62 14.53 -10.63
CA TYR A 272 -19.83 14.16 -9.46
C TYR A 272 -19.17 15.41 -8.89
N ARG A 273 -19.60 15.85 -7.72
CA ARG A 273 -19.08 16.98 -6.98
C ARG A 273 -17.98 16.53 -6.04
N LEU A 274 -16.79 17.12 -6.14
CA LEU A 274 -15.72 16.85 -5.18
C LEU A 274 -16.15 17.28 -3.77
N PRO A 275 -15.72 16.56 -2.71
CA PRO A 275 -15.97 16.98 -1.33
C PRO A 275 -15.48 18.40 -1.09
N SER A 276 -16.22 19.20 -0.31
CA SER A 276 -15.85 20.59 -0.02
C SER A 276 -14.51 20.75 0.71
N SER A 277 -14.03 19.70 1.37
CA SER A 277 -12.70 19.63 1.98
C SER A 277 -11.58 19.38 0.97
N ARG A 278 -11.91 19.08 -0.30
CA ARG A 278 -11.01 18.69 -1.39
C ARG A 278 -11.31 19.53 -2.65
N PRO A 279 -11.15 20.86 -2.61
CA PRO A 279 -11.47 21.73 -3.75
C PRO A 279 -10.53 21.50 -4.94
N MET A 280 -11.02 21.70 -6.18
CA MET A 280 -10.16 21.60 -7.37
C MET A 280 -9.10 22.70 -7.42
N ALA A 281 -9.49 23.92 -7.05
CA ALA A 281 -8.60 25.07 -7.01
C ALA A 281 -8.04 25.34 -5.61
N ASN A 282 -6.73 25.63 -5.55
CA ASN A 282 -6.15 26.33 -4.41
C ASN A 282 -6.05 27.83 -4.71
N GLU A 283 -7.15 28.55 -4.48
CA GLU A 283 -7.25 29.99 -4.79
C GLU A 283 -6.21 30.85 -4.07
N ALA A 284 -5.82 30.48 -2.84
CA ALA A 284 -4.84 31.22 -2.05
C ALA A 284 -3.40 31.04 -2.54
N SER A 285 -3.13 30.04 -3.38
CA SER A 285 -1.80 29.75 -3.89
C SER A 285 -1.43 30.69 -5.04
N THR A 286 -0.17 31.15 -5.05
CA THR A 286 0.41 31.90 -6.18
C THR A 286 1.36 31.06 -7.02
N LYS A 287 1.51 29.77 -6.72
CA LYS A 287 2.55 28.88 -7.29
C LYS A 287 1.99 27.48 -7.53
N ARG A 288 2.35 26.84 -8.64
CA ARG A 288 1.92 25.47 -8.94
C ARG A 288 2.39 24.47 -7.87
N SER A 289 3.57 24.66 -7.26
CA SER A 289 4.08 23.76 -6.20
C SER A 289 3.22 23.75 -4.92
N GLN A 290 2.31 24.71 -4.76
CA GLN A 290 1.35 24.80 -3.66
C GLN A 290 -0.09 24.49 -4.13
N ALA A 291 -0.30 24.32 -5.44
CA ALA A 291 -1.56 23.84 -5.98
C ALA A 291 -1.73 22.35 -5.66
N VAL A 292 -2.97 21.88 -5.62
CA VAL A 292 -3.25 20.47 -5.42
C VAL A 292 -3.25 19.78 -6.79
N PRO A 293 -2.39 18.77 -7.02
CA PRO A 293 -2.46 17.98 -8.24
C PRO A 293 -3.70 17.09 -8.21
N ILE A 294 -4.48 17.08 -9.29
CA ILE A 294 -5.58 16.12 -9.48
C ILE A 294 -5.30 15.32 -10.75
N SER A 295 -5.07 14.02 -10.58
CA SER A 295 -4.83 13.11 -11.71
C SER A 295 -6.12 12.45 -12.13
N TYR A 296 -6.36 12.36 -13.44
CA TYR A 296 -7.55 11.76 -14.02
C TYR A 296 -7.16 10.54 -14.85
N LYS A 297 -8.01 9.51 -14.81
CA LYS A 297 -7.88 8.29 -15.62
C LYS A 297 -9.22 8.00 -16.28
N LEU A 298 -9.25 8.07 -17.61
CA LEU A 298 -10.40 7.79 -18.46
C LEU A 298 -10.12 6.56 -19.32
N ASN A 299 -10.99 5.56 -19.26
CA ASN A 299 -10.91 4.31 -20.01
C ASN A 299 -12.15 4.16 -20.88
N ILE A 300 -11.96 3.81 -22.16
CA ILE A 300 -13.04 3.37 -23.05
C ILE A 300 -12.64 2.00 -23.61
N THR A 301 -13.43 0.98 -23.34
CA THR A 301 -13.20 -0.37 -23.87
C THR A 301 -13.54 -0.44 -25.37
N PRO A 302 -13.07 -1.46 -26.12
CA PRO A 302 -13.55 -1.73 -27.48
C PRO A 302 -15.08 -1.87 -27.58
N ASP A 303 -15.72 -2.30 -26.50
CA ASP A 303 -17.18 -2.45 -26.39
C ASP A 303 -17.90 -1.14 -26.02
N ASN A 304 -17.21 0.00 -26.06
CA ASN A 304 -17.75 1.34 -25.74
C ASN A 304 -18.12 1.55 -24.27
N LEU A 305 -17.46 0.85 -23.35
CA LEU A 305 -17.69 1.05 -21.92
C LEU A 305 -16.72 2.11 -21.37
N LEU A 306 -17.27 3.23 -20.92
CA LEU A 306 -16.55 4.33 -20.30
C LEU A 306 -16.43 4.13 -18.79
N SER A 307 -15.20 4.24 -18.29
CA SER A 307 -14.91 4.37 -16.86
C SER A 307 -14.05 5.61 -16.62
N LEU A 308 -14.34 6.34 -15.55
CA LEU A 308 -13.64 7.57 -15.16
C LEU A 308 -13.31 7.52 -13.68
N SER A 309 -12.08 7.90 -13.33
CA SER A 309 -11.63 8.02 -11.96
C SER A 309 -10.69 9.21 -11.79
N TYR A 310 -10.56 9.72 -10.56
CA TYR A 310 -9.61 10.77 -10.22
C TYR A 310 -8.83 10.43 -8.95
N SER A 311 -7.60 10.93 -8.83
CA SER A 311 -6.78 10.91 -7.63
C SER A 311 -6.54 12.35 -7.19
N TYR A 312 -6.86 12.64 -5.93
CA TYR A 312 -6.64 13.96 -5.33
C TYR A 312 -5.34 13.95 -4.54
N ASN A 313 -4.42 14.85 -4.86
CA ASN A 313 -3.13 14.99 -4.19
C ASN A 313 -2.35 13.67 -4.09
N ASN A 314 -2.34 12.90 -5.19
CA ASN A 314 -1.74 11.56 -5.28
C ASN A 314 -2.32 10.53 -4.29
N GLY A 315 -3.51 10.74 -3.75
CA GLY A 315 -4.23 9.75 -2.94
C GLY A 315 -4.79 8.59 -3.78
N ALA A 316 -5.58 7.73 -3.14
CA ALA A 316 -6.29 6.66 -3.83
C ALA A 316 -7.17 7.19 -4.98
N TYR A 317 -7.19 6.44 -6.10
CA TYR A 317 -8.15 6.72 -7.16
C TYR A 317 -9.58 6.46 -6.66
N VAL A 318 -10.44 7.45 -6.90
CA VAL A 318 -11.87 7.43 -6.65
C VAL A 318 -12.59 7.21 -7.97
N SER A 319 -13.47 6.22 -8.02
CA SER A 319 -14.30 5.98 -9.19
C SER A 319 -15.40 7.05 -9.30
N VAL A 320 -15.58 7.62 -10.49
CA VAL A 320 -16.63 8.60 -10.80
C VAL A 320 -17.72 7.96 -11.65
N ILE A 321 -17.30 7.19 -12.65
CA ILE A 321 -18.17 6.44 -13.57
C ILE A 321 -17.52 5.07 -13.79
N SER A 322 -18.33 4.03 -13.83
CA SER A 322 -17.86 2.66 -14.06
C SER A 322 -18.71 1.98 -15.12
N ASN A 323 -18.06 1.50 -16.19
CA ASN A 323 -18.64 0.71 -17.27
C ASN A 323 -19.93 1.31 -17.87
N PHE A 324 -19.94 2.63 -18.11
CA PHE A 324 -21.06 3.31 -18.74
C PHE A 324 -21.02 3.12 -20.26
N ASP A 325 -22.08 2.59 -20.85
CA ASP A 325 -22.19 2.42 -22.31
C ASP A 325 -22.39 3.77 -23.02
N ILE A 326 -21.37 4.20 -23.78
CA ILE A 326 -21.45 5.44 -24.58
C ILE A 326 -22.04 5.23 -25.97
N ASN A 327 -22.32 3.98 -26.38
CA ASN A 327 -22.83 3.63 -27.71
C ASN A 327 -24.35 3.77 -27.81
N THR A 328 -24.85 4.97 -27.52
CA THR A 328 -26.25 5.32 -27.74
C THR A 328 -26.35 6.58 -28.61
N SER A 329 -27.42 6.69 -29.40
CA SER A 329 -27.67 7.87 -30.22
C SER A 329 -27.94 9.14 -29.40
N GLY A 330 -28.17 9.01 -28.10
CA GLY A 330 -28.35 10.13 -27.16
C GLY A 330 -27.06 10.57 -26.44
N THR A 331 -25.92 9.93 -26.72
CA THR A 331 -24.62 10.21 -26.09
C THR A 331 -23.57 10.53 -27.15
N SER A 332 -22.87 9.50 -27.64
CA SER A 332 -21.72 9.65 -28.54
C SER A 332 -21.75 8.67 -29.72
N GLY A 333 -22.50 7.57 -29.60
CA GLY A 333 -22.46 6.46 -30.55
C GLY A 333 -21.18 5.63 -30.43
N THR A 334 -20.91 4.80 -31.43
CA THR A 334 -19.78 3.87 -31.42
C THR A 334 -18.45 4.62 -31.45
N LEU A 335 -17.48 4.14 -30.67
CA LEU A 335 -16.11 4.63 -30.63
C LEU A 335 -15.52 4.62 -32.05
N PRO A 336 -15.15 5.79 -32.60
CA PRO A 336 -14.56 5.88 -33.93
C PRO A 336 -13.28 5.06 -34.02
N THR A 337 -12.95 4.58 -35.21
CA THR A 337 -11.71 3.79 -35.43
C THR A 337 -10.44 4.65 -35.28
N ASN A 338 -10.58 5.95 -35.51
CA ASN A 338 -9.54 6.95 -35.33
C ASN A 338 -10.14 8.17 -34.64
N LEU A 339 -9.43 8.73 -33.68
CA LEU A 339 -9.81 9.93 -32.93
C LEU A 339 -8.63 10.89 -32.84
N THR A 340 -8.91 12.16 -32.54
CA THR A 340 -7.92 13.04 -31.91
C THR A 340 -8.44 13.48 -30.55
N PHE A 341 -7.60 14.16 -29.78
CA PHE A 341 -7.92 14.62 -28.44
C PHE A 341 -7.27 15.97 -28.16
N GLY A 342 -7.78 16.66 -27.15
CA GLY A 342 -7.27 17.96 -26.77
C GLY A 342 -7.68 18.37 -25.37
N PHE A 343 -7.15 19.51 -24.98
CA PHE A 343 -7.44 20.18 -23.72
C PHE A 343 -7.87 21.60 -24.00
N ALA A 344 -8.81 22.11 -23.22
CA ALA A 344 -9.14 23.53 -23.19
C ALA A 344 -9.31 23.99 -21.75
N GLY A 345 -9.02 25.26 -21.50
CA GLY A 345 -9.26 25.92 -20.22
C GLY A 345 -9.92 27.26 -20.46
N SER A 346 -10.76 27.67 -19.50
CA SER A 346 -11.45 28.94 -19.58
C SER A 346 -11.58 29.61 -18.22
N THR A 347 -11.62 30.94 -18.25
CA THR A 347 -12.08 31.75 -17.12
C THR A 347 -13.23 32.66 -17.55
N GLY A 348 -13.99 33.12 -16.57
CA GLY A 348 -15.21 33.90 -16.76
C GLY A 348 -15.11 35.24 -16.06
N GLY A 349 -16.08 35.52 -15.18
CA GLY A 349 -16.05 36.70 -14.31
C GLY A 349 -14.99 36.64 -13.19
N SER A 350 -14.54 35.43 -12.87
CA SER A 350 -13.45 35.14 -11.93
C SER A 350 -12.21 34.65 -12.68
N ARG A 351 -11.07 34.61 -12.00
CA ARG A 351 -9.77 34.21 -12.58
C ARG A 351 -9.22 32.96 -11.92
N ASN A 352 -8.48 32.13 -12.67
CA ASN A 352 -7.63 31.03 -12.18
C ASN A 352 -6.50 30.78 -13.19
N VAL A 353 -5.35 30.31 -12.72
CA VAL A 353 -4.38 29.62 -13.57
C VAL A 353 -4.82 28.17 -13.73
N HIS A 354 -4.94 27.71 -14.97
CA HIS A 354 -5.23 26.32 -15.32
C HIS A 354 -4.04 25.70 -16.04
N GLU A 355 -3.46 24.66 -15.44
CA GLU A 355 -2.27 23.99 -15.96
C GLU A 355 -2.44 22.47 -16.02
N ILE A 356 -1.84 21.84 -17.04
CA ILE A 356 -1.83 20.40 -17.29
C ILE A 356 -0.40 19.89 -17.32
N ALA A 357 -0.18 18.72 -16.73
CA ALA A 357 1.04 17.94 -16.87
C ALA A 357 0.71 16.46 -17.10
N CYS A 358 1.72 15.70 -17.50
CA CYS A 358 1.67 14.23 -17.51
C CYS A 358 0.55 13.61 -18.34
N PHE A 359 0.33 14.15 -19.54
CA PHE A 359 -0.64 13.59 -20.45
C PHE A 359 -0.08 12.35 -21.16
N GLN A 360 -0.85 11.26 -21.14
CA GLN A 360 -0.58 10.04 -21.90
C GLN A 360 -1.89 9.45 -22.42
N VAL A 361 -1.85 8.89 -23.64
CA VAL A 361 -2.92 8.07 -24.19
C VAL A 361 -2.34 6.78 -24.79
N GLN A 362 -3.05 5.68 -24.61
CA GLN A 362 -2.66 4.36 -25.12
C GLN A 362 -3.87 3.46 -25.42
N PRO A 363 -3.72 2.40 -26.24
CA PRO A 363 -4.79 1.43 -26.47
C PRO A 363 -5.20 0.71 -25.17
N PHE A 364 -6.51 0.47 -24.98
CA PHE A 364 -7.03 -0.14 -23.74
C PHE A 364 -6.54 -1.59 -23.52
N THR A 365 -6.25 -2.35 -24.59
CA THR A 365 -5.78 -3.74 -24.50
C THR A 365 -4.32 -3.89 -24.06
N GLN A 366 -3.55 -2.80 -24.03
CA GLN A 366 -2.31 -2.83 -23.25
C GLN A 366 -2.72 -2.69 -21.81
N SER A 367 -2.46 -3.73 -21.01
CA SER A 367 -2.67 -3.63 -19.59
C SER A 367 -1.93 -2.40 -19.07
N SER A 368 -2.68 -1.37 -18.72
CA SER A 368 -2.21 -0.31 -17.84
C SER A 368 -1.94 -0.82 -16.43
N SER A 369 -1.76 -2.13 -16.25
CA SER A 369 -0.84 -2.63 -15.22
C SER A 369 0.60 -2.13 -15.43
N SER A 370 0.91 -1.37 -16.49
CA SER A 370 2.12 -0.54 -16.55
C SER A 370 2.02 0.83 -15.86
N SER A 371 0.88 1.18 -15.25
CA SER A 371 0.83 2.00 -14.02
C SER A 371 0.42 1.14 -12.82
N GLY A 372 0.66 -0.17 -12.90
CA GLY A 372 0.61 -1.11 -11.78
C GLY A 372 1.79 -0.80 -10.87
N LEU A 373 1.60 0.21 -10.04
CA LEU A 373 2.58 0.64 -9.06
C LEU A 373 1.88 0.81 -7.75
N ASN A 374 1.61 -0.37 -7.19
CA ASN A 374 1.32 -0.67 -5.79
C ASN A 374 0.61 -2.03 -5.78
N SER A 375 1.23 -3.09 -6.30
CA SER A 375 0.98 -4.42 -5.78
C SER A 375 2.12 -4.64 -4.81
N GLN A 376 1.93 -4.33 -3.53
CA GLN A 376 2.89 -4.72 -2.49
C GLN A 376 2.47 -6.10 -2.01
N PRO A 377 3.04 -7.18 -2.56
CA PRO A 377 2.73 -8.48 -2.06
C PRO A 377 3.48 -8.76 -0.77
N THR A 378 2.82 -9.50 0.10
CA THR A 378 3.44 -10.17 1.22
C THR A 378 3.55 -11.66 0.89
N SER A 379 4.59 -12.33 1.37
CA SER A 379 4.73 -13.78 1.21
C SER A 379 4.98 -14.49 2.51
N LEU A 380 4.45 -15.71 2.59
CA LEU A 380 4.86 -16.71 3.54
C LEU A 380 5.29 -17.98 2.80
N VAL A 381 6.41 -18.55 3.23
CA VAL A 381 6.87 -19.88 2.85
C VAL A 381 7.00 -20.68 4.13
N LYS A 382 6.30 -21.81 4.27
CA LYS A 382 6.35 -22.60 5.52
C LYS A 382 6.39 -24.11 5.30
N THR A 383 6.07 -24.54 4.09
CA THR A 383 6.29 -25.92 3.65
C THR A 383 7.18 -25.83 2.43
N GLY A 384 8.35 -26.48 2.42
CA GLY A 384 9.37 -26.40 1.34
C GLY A 384 8.91 -26.85 -0.06
N THR A 385 7.60 -26.96 -0.27
CA THR A 385 6.89 -27.26 -1.51
C THR A 385 6.20 -26.03 -2.13
N GLN A 386 5.82 -24.99 -1.36
CA GLN A 386 4.97 -23.89 -1.85
C GLN A 386 5.25 -22.54 -1.18
N GLN A 387 5.12 -21.47 -1.97
CA GLN A 387 5.10 -20.07 -1.54
C GLN A 387 3.69 -19.52 -1.69
N TYR A 388 3.19 -18.82 -0.67
CA TYR A 388 1.93 -18.09 -0.74
C TYR A 388 2.21 -16.60 -0.90
N VAL A 389 1.51 -15.97 -1.83
CA VAL A 389 1.65 -14.55 -2.15
C VAL A 389 0.28 -13.90 -2.09
N ALA A 390 0.14 -12.86 -1.27
CA ALA A 390 -1.02 -11.97 -1.33
C ALA A 390 -0.69 -10.75 -2.20
N SER A 391 -1.66 -10.18 -2.92
CA SER A 391 -1.48 -8.95 -3.71
C SER A 391 -2.77 -8.13 -3.81
N TYR A 392 -2.63 -6.89 -4.28
CA TYR A 392 -3.75 -6.01 -4.60
C TYR A 392 -3.59 -5.28 -5.93
N HIS A 393 -4.72 -4.79 -6.44
CA HIS A 393 -4.83 -4.09 -7.71
C HIS A 393 -5.48 -2.71 -7.48
N PRO A 394 -4.70 -1.61 -7.47
CA PRO A 394 -5.17 -0.28 -7.08
C PRO A 394 -6.09 0.40 -8.10
N ASP A 395 -6.24 -0.18 -9.30
CA ASP A 395 -7.13 0.37 -10.33
C ASP A 395 -8.62 0.16 -10.02
N ASN A 396 -8.94 -0.83 -9.20
CA ASN A 396 -10.29 -1.35 -8.96
C ASN A 396 -10.46 -2.05 -7.60
N TRP A 397 -9.43 -2.05 -6.76
CA TRP A 397 -9.46 -2.46 -5.35
C TRP A 397 -10.01 -3.89 -5.17
N TRP A 398 -9.29 -4.84 -5.76
CA TRP A 398 -9.44 -6.27 -5.54
C TRP A 398 -8.09 -6.91 -5.25
N GLY A 399 -8.10 -8.11 -4.68
CA GLY A 399 -6.90 -8.80 -4.24
C GLY A 399 -6.82 -10.24 -4.68
N GLU A 400 -5.65 -10.82 -4.45
CA GLU A 400 -5.30 -12.19 -4.78
C GLU A 400 -4.57 -12.83 -3.62
N VAL A 401 -4.81 -14.13 -3.41
CA VAL A 401 -3.92 -15.00 -2.64
C VAL A 401 -3.64 -16.19 -3.52
N ALA A 402 -2.40 -16.29 -3.96
CA ALA A 402 -1.95 -17.32 -4.88
C ALA A 402 -0.90 -18.23 -4.22
N SER A 403 -0.96 -19.51 -4.53
CA SER A 403 0.07 -20.48 -4.16
C SER A 403 0.94 -20.82 -5.36
N TYR A 404 2.26 -20.74 -5.21
CA TYR A 404 3.23 -21.09 -6.23
C TYR A 404 4.12 -22.23 -5.76
N ALA A 405 4.31 -23.24 -6.61
CA ALA A 405 5.19 -24.36 -6.29
C ALA A 405 6.67 -23.93 -6.24
N LEU A 406 7.41 -24.47 -5.27
CA LEU A 406 8.87 -24.40 -5.23
C LEU A 406 9.44 -25.57 -6.04
N LEU A 407 10.30 -25.26 -7.01
CA LEU A 407 10.86 -26.21 -7.95
C LEU A 407 12.36 -26.34 -7.70
N GLY A 408 12.82 -27.51 -7.27
CA GLY A 408 14.25 -27.82 -7.12
C GLY A 408 14.81 -28.51 -8.35
N ASN A 409 15.92 -28.02 -8.89
CA ASN A 409 16.65 -28.68 -9.97
C ASN A 409 17.65 -29.68 -9.38
N PRO A 410 17.48 -31.00 -9.56
CA PRO A 410 18.32 -32.01 -8.92
C PRO A 410 19.75 -32.05 -9.44
N ASN A 411 20.04 -31.46 -10.61
CA ASN A 411 21.37 -31.44 -11.22
C ASN A 411 22.20 -30.24 -10.76
N THR A 412 21.55 -29.11 -10.46
CA THR A 412 22.24 -27.86 -10.07
C THR A 412 22.08 -27.53 -8.59
N GLY A 413 21.12 -28.16 -7.90
CA GLY A 413 20.76 -27.82 -6.53
C GLY A 413 20.11 -26.43 -6.38
N ILE A 414 19.65 -25.82 -7.48
CA ILE A 414 19.00 -24.50 -7.50
C ILE A 414 17.50 -24.64 -7.27
N VAL A 415 16.94 -23.74 -6.46
CA VAL A 415 15.49 -23.57 -6.27
C VAL A 415 14.99 -22.40 -7.11
N THR A 416 13.88 -22.61 -7.82
CA THR A 416 13.10 -21.58 -8.52
C THR A 416 11.66 -21.60 -8.04
N VAL A 417 10.93 -20.51 -8.20
CA VAL A 417 9.49 -20.46 -7.95
C VAL A 417 8.74 -20.56 -9.28
N SER A 418 7.71 -21.40 -9.34
CA SER A 418 6.84 -21.51 -10.51
C SER A 418 6.28 -20.14 -10.91
N SER A 419 6.24 -19.84 -12.22
CA SER A 419 5.59 -18.62 -12.74
C SER A 419 4.07 -18.76 -12.83
N THR A 420 3.54 -19.98 -12.69
CA THR A 420 2.10 -20.28 -12.70
C THR A 420 1.70 -20.75 -11.32
N ALA A 421 0.63 -20.16 -10.78
CA ALA A 421 0.08 -20.53 -9.49
C ALA A 421 -0.57 -21.91 -9.55
N THR A 422 -0.41 -22.71 -8.49
CA THR A 422 -1.16 -23.95 -8.24
C THR A 422 -2.65 -23.65 -8.09
N TRP A 423 -2.96 -22.58 -7.36
CA TRP A 423 -4.31 -22.05 -7.18
C TRP A 423 -4.25 -20.57 -6.86
N ASP A 424 -5.35 -19.87 -7.10
CA ASP A 424 -5.57 -18.47 -6.73
C ASP A 424 -6.97 -18.34 -6.11
N ALA A 425 -7.03 -17.85 -4.87
CA ALA A 425 -8.28 -17.74 -4.11
C ALA A 425 -9.27 -16.73 -4.73
N SER A 426 -8.76 -15.67 -5.37
CA SER A 426 -9.56 -14.68 -6.10
C SER A 426 -10.35 -15.35 -7.23
N CYS A 427 -9.65 -16.19 -8.00
CA CYS A 427 -10.24 -16.98 -9.07
C CYS A 427 -11.23 -18.03 -8.57
N VAL A 428 -10.94 -18.69 -7.45
CA VAL A 428 -11.84 -19.69 -6.85
C VAL A 428 -13.15 -19.06 -6.37
N LEU A 429 -13.07 -17.89 -5.72
CA LEU A 429 -14.25 -17.19 -5.24
C LEU A 429 -15.07 -16.54 -6.36
N THR A 430 -14.40 -16.07 -7.42
CA THR A 430 -15.05 -15.30 -8.50
C THR A 430 -15.50 -16.16 -9.68
N GLY A 431 -14.79 -17.23 -9.99
CA GLY A 431 -14.94 -17.98 -11.24
C GLY A 431 -14.44 -17.21 -12.47
N GLY A 432 -14.63 -17.79 -13.65
CA GLY A 432 -14.20 -17.21 -14.92
C GLY A 432 -12.75 -17.56 -15.30
N ASN A 433 -12.11 -16.68 -16.07
CA ASN A 433 -10.73 -16.91 -16.52
C ASN A 433 -9.73 -16.49 -15.44
N CYS A 434 -8.78 -17.35 -15.13
CA CYS A 434 -7.75 -17.12 -14.13
C CYS A 434 -6.38 -17.02 -14.79
N SER A 435 -5.84 -15.80 -14.87
CA SER A 435 -4.51 -15.54 -15.42
C SER A 435 -3.41 -16.21 -14.59
N ALA A 436 -3.50 -16.15 -13.26
CA ALA A 436 -2.50 -16.70 -12.35
C ALA A 436 -2.27 -18.22 -12.52
N THR A 437 -3.35 -18.98 -12.76
CA THR A 437 -3.29 -20.45 -12.95
C THR A 437 -3.34 -20.88 -14.41
N SER A 438 -3.59 -19.94 -15.34
CA SER A 438 -3.85 -20.20 -16.77
C SER A 438 -5.10 -21.07 -17.05
N VAL A 439 -6.02 -21.20 -16.09
CA VAL A 439 -7.28 -21.94 -16.25
C VAL A 439 -8.38 -21.00 -16.76
N ASN A 440 -9.13 -21.44 -17.78
CA ASN A 440 -10.28 -20.72 -18.30
C ASN A 440 -11.59 -21.32 -17.77
N ASN A 441 -12.64 -20.49 -17.64
CA ASN A 441 -13.99 -20.91 -17.23
C ASN A 441 -14.04 -21.66 -15.87
N MET A 442 -13.28 -21.21 -14.88
CA MET A 442 -13.40 -21.71 -13.50
C MET A 442 -14.81 -21.50 -12.97
N THR A 443 -15.31 -22.49 -12.23
CA THR A 443 -16.60 -22.36 -11.53
C THR A 443 -16.36 -21.65 -10.20
N ALA A 444 -17.13 -20.59 -9.94
CA ALA A 444 -17.08 -19.89 -8.66
C ALA A 444 -17.55 -20.81 -7.51
N GLN A 445 -16.92 -20.70 -6.35
CA GLN A 445 -17.32 -21.42 -5.16
C GLN A 445 -18.76 -21.07 -4.76
N ALA A 446 -19.64 -22.08 -4.75
CA ALA A 446 -21.08 -21.87 -4.58
C ALA A 446 -21.54 -21.63 -3.12
N SER A 447 -20.75 -22.06 -2.13
CA SER A 447 -21.12 -21.97 -0.71
C SER A 447 -19.95 -21.49 0.12
N ARG A 448 -20.20 -20.54 1.02
CA ARG A 448 -19.19 -19.89 1.88
C ARG A 448 -19.68 -19.90 3.32
N SER A 449 -18.81 -20.26 4.26
CA SER A 449 -19.08 -20.19 5.70
C SER A 449 -18.57 -18.86 6.24
N ILE A 450 -19.47 -17.88 6.40
CA ILE A 450 -19.09 -16.52 6.78
C ILE A 450 -19.67 -16.20 8.16
N LEU A 451 -18.79 -15.84 9.08
CA LEU A 451 -19.09 -15.56 10.49
C LEU A 451 -18.95 -14.07 10.79
N THR A 452 -19.55 -13.62 11.90
CA THR A 452 -19.40 -12.25 12.42
C THR A 452 -19.59 -12.24 13.94
N TRP A 453 -19.22 -11.13 14.58
CA TRP A 453 -19.60 -10.83 15.96
C TRP A 453 -20.92 -10.04 16.00
N ASN A 454 -21.83 -10.34 16.92
CA ASN A 454 -23.09 -9.57 17.08
C ASN A 454 -23.06 -8.55 18.23
N GLY A 455 -21.92 -8.44 18.93
CA GLY A 455 -21.76 -7.65 20.15
C GLY A 455 -21.60 -8.50 21.43
N SER A 456 -22.02 -9.76 21.41
CA SER A 456 -21.93 -10.66 22.58
C SER A 456 -21.39 -12.06 22.29
N GLN A 457 -21.58 -12.58 21.08
CA GLN A 457 -21.07 -13.88 20.65
C GLN A 457 -20.86 -13.95 19.13
N GLY A 458 -20.17 -14.99 18.68
CA GLY A 458 -20.10 -15.36 17.28
C GLY A 458 -21.46 -15.78 16.72
N VAL A 459 -21.80 -15.28 15.54
CA VAL A 459 -23.02 -15.64 14.80
C VAL A 459 -22.72 -15.81 13.30
N PRO A 460 -23.59 -16.51 12.54
CA PRO A 460 -23.54 -16.46 11.08
C PRO A 460 -23.65 -15.03 10.57
N PHE A 461 -22.94 -14.69 9.49
CA PHE A 461 -23.08 -13.41 8.80
C PHE A 461 -24.34 -13.40 7.92
N LEU A 462 -25.49 -13.60 8.54
CA LEU A 462 -26.82 -13.66 7.93
C LEU A 462 -27.70 -12.56 8.51
N TRP A 463 -28.62 -12.01 7.70
CA TRP A 463 -29.41 -10.83 8.08
C TRP A 463 -30.14 -11.04 9.42
N THR A 464 -30.76 -12.21 9.59
CA THR A 464 -31.51 -12.60 10.78
C THR A 464 -30.65 -12.82 12.03
N SER A 465 -29.34 -12.96 11.85
CA SER A 465 -28.37 -13.22 12.92
C SER A 465 -27.67 -11.94 13.40
N LEU A 466 -27.70 -10.86 12.61
CA LEU A 466 -27.15 -9.56 12.97
C LEU A 466 -27.97 -8.87 14.07
N SER A 467 -27.30 -8.06 14.88
CA SER A 467 -27.99 -7.20 15.84
C SER A 467 -28.79 -6.09 15.14
N ALA A 468 -29.79 -5.52 15.83
CA ALA A 468 -30.59 -4.42 15.29
C ALA A 468 -29.73 -3.20 14.90
N ALA A 469 -28.67 -2.92 15.68
CA ALA A 469 -27.71 -1.85 15.37
C ALA A 469 -26.96 -2.13 14.06
N GLN A 470 -26.47 -3.36 13.87
CA GLN A 470 -25.77 -3.76 12.67
C GLN A 470 -26.68 -3.75 11.43
N GLN A 471 -27.93 -4.21 11.55
CA GLN A 471 -28.92 -4.09 10.48
C GLN A 471 -29.20 -2.63 10.12
N SER A 472 -29.33 -1.75 11.13
CA SER A 472 -29.51 -0.32 10.92
C SER A 472 -28.32 0.30 10.18
N THR A 473 -27.10 0.00 10.61
CA THR A 473 -25.87 0.43 9.92
C THR A 473 -25.88 0.00 8.46
N LEU A 474 -26.19 -1.27 8.18
CA LEU A 474 -26.21 -1.77 6.80
C LEU A 474 -27.39 -1.27 5.97
N ASN A 475 -28.41 -0.63 6.53
CA ASN A 475 -29.68 -0.35 5.84
C ASN A 475 -30.01 1.15 5.72
N SER A 476 -29.00 2.02 5.75
CA SER A 476 -29.18 3.48 5.66
C SER A 476 -29.96 3.93 4.41
N ASP A 477 -29.95 3.13 3.35
CA ASP A 477 -30.60 3.37 2.06
C ASP A 477 -31.68 2.32 1.69
N SER A 478 -32.16 1.54 2.68
CA SER A 478 -33.12 0.44 2.49
C SER A 478 -32.62 -0.76 1.65
N ASN A 479 -31.31 -0.87 1.37
CA ASN A 479 -30.72 -1.97 0.59
C ASN A 479 -29.97 -3.02 1.43
N GLY A 480 -30.17 -3.08 2.75
CA GLY A 480 -29.33 -3.83 3.68
C GLY A 480 -29.22 -5.33 3.40
N GLN A 481 -30.32 -6.00 3.04
CA GLN A 481 -30.27 -7.44 2.69
C GLN A 481 -29.54 -7.71 1.37
N ALA A 482 -29.74 -6.85 0.38
CA ALA A 482 -29.02 -6.93 -0.89
C ALA A 482 -27.53 -6.66 -0.69
N ARG A 483 -27.19 -5.69 0.16
CA ARG A 483 -25.80 -5.35 0.55
C ARG A 483 -25.13 -6.50 1.29
N LEU A 484 -25.81 -7.10 2.26
CA LEU A 484 -25.30 -8.29 2.94
C LEU A 484 -25.02 -9.41 1.93
N SER A 485 -25.95 -9.66 1.00
CA SER A 485 -25.76 -10.68 -0.05
C SER A 485 -24.56 -10.36 -0.94
N TYR A 486 -24.35 -9.09 -1.26
CA TYR A 486 -23.19 -8.61 -2.03
C TYR A 486 -21.87 -8.82 -1.28
N LEU A 487 -21.79 -8.47 0.01
CA LEU A 487 -20.64 -8.71 0.87
C LEU A 487 -20.33 -10.21 1.01
N ARG A 488 -21.37 -11.05 1.03
CA ARG A 488 -21.23 -12.52 0.99
C ARG A 488 -20.78 -13.07 -0.36
N GLY A 489 -20.69 -12.25 -1.40
CA GLY A 489 -20.16 -12.62 -2.72
C GLY A 489 -21.18 -12.63 -3.86
N SER A 490 -22.46 -12.32 -3.61
CA SER A 490 -23.44 -12.19 -4.70
C SER A 490 -23.09 -11.02 -5.61
N ARG A 491 -23.18 -11.26 -6.93
CA ARG A 491 -22.93 -10.26 -7.96
C ARG A 491 -24.20 -9.73 -8.62
N SER A 492 -25.38 -10.20 -8.20
CA SER A 492 -26.66 -9.94 -8.87
C SER A 492 -27.10 -8.47 -8.88
N ASN A 493 -26.56 -7.65 -7.97
CA ASN A 493 -26.89 -6.24 -7.83
C ASN A 493 -25.70 -5.32 -8.16
N GLU A 494 -24.63 -5.86 -8.75
CA GLU A 494 -23.51 -5.05 -9.22
C GLU A 494 -23.94 -4.19 -10.42
N VAL A 495 -23.36 -2.99 -10.53
CA VAL A 495 -23.51 -2.15 -11.71
C VAL A 495 -23.02 -2.92 -12.94
N ASN A 496 -23.93 -3.15 -13.88
CA ASN A 496 -23.64 -3.85 -15.12
C ASN A 496 -23.04 -2.90 -16.18
N SER A 497 -22.76 -3.44 -17.38
CA SER A 497 -22.23 -2.68 -18.51
C SER A 497 -23.15 -1.58 -19.06
N GLN A 498 -24.40 -1.52 -18.60
CA GLN A 498 -25.35 -0.46 -18.93
C GLN A 498 -25.41 0.63 -17.83
N GLY A 499 -24.53 0.54 -16.81
CA GLY A 499 -24.55 1.44 -15.66
C GLY A 499 -25.70 1.15 -14.68
N VAL A 500 -26.38 0.00 -14.80
CA VAL A 500 -27.54 -0.36 -13.98
C VAL A 500 -27.13 -1.35 -12.88
N GLY A 501 -27.38 -0.99 -11.62
CA GLY A 501 -27.15 -1.83 -10.44
C GLY A 501 -27.13 -0.99 -9.18
N LEU A 502 -27.13 -1.65 -8.02
CA LEU A 502 -27.07 -0.99 -6.72
C LEU A 502 -25.63 -0.83 -6.23
N PHE A 503 -24.76 -1.81 -6.44
CA PHE A 503 -23.43 -1.84 -5.82
C PHE A 503 -22.32 -1.76 -6.86
N ARG A 504 -21.10 -1.38 -6.45
CA ARG A 504 -19.96 -1.33 -7.37
C ARG A 504 -19.76 -2.65 -8.11
N ALA A 505 -19.38 -2.54 -9.38
CA ALA A 505 -18.87 -3.69 -10.13
C ALA A 505 -17.52 -4.11 -9.53
N ARG A 506 -17.36 -5.42 -9.27
CA ARG A 506 -16.09 -5.97 -8.79
C ARG A 506 -15.40 -6.80 -9.86
N ASN A 507 -14.08 -6.71 -9.92
CA ASN A 507 -13.29 -7.65 -10.71
C ASN A 507 -13.14 -9.00 -10.01
N SER A 508 -13.08 -9.00 -8.68
CA SER A 508 -13.10 -10.21 -7.86
C SER A 508 -13.97 -10.03 -6.62
N VAL A 509 -14.53 -11.13 -6.12
CA VAL A 509 -15.21 -11.20 -4.83
C VAL A 509 -14.24 -10.89 -3.68
N LEU A 510 -12.97 -11.27 -3.82
CA LEU A 510 -11.92 -11.02 -2.82
C LEU A 510 -11.46 -9.56 -2.90
N GLY A 511 -11.55 -8.85 -1.77
CA GLY A 511 -11.02 -7.49 -1.61
C GLY A 511 -9.50 -7.40 -1.74
N ASP A 512 -9.00 -6.18 -1.89
CA ASP A 512 -7.55 -5.92 -1.91
C ASP A 512 -6.86 -6.27 -0.59
N ILE A 513 -5.61 -6.73 -0.68
CA ILE A 513 -4.77 -7.10 0.46
C ILE A 513 -3.49 -6.27 0.41
N ILE A 514 -3.40 -5.23 1.25
CA ILE A 514 -2.32 -4.23 1.19
C ILE A 514 -1.23 -4.51 2.23
N ASN A 515 -1.60 -4.57 3.53
CA ASN A 515 -0.62 -4.72 4.61
C ASN A 515 -0.68 -6.09 5.32
N SER A 516 -1.68 -6.92 5.01
CA SER A 516 -1.83 -8.25 5.61
C SER A 516 -0.97 -9.30 4.89
N SER A 517 -0.32 -10.16 5.67
CA SER A 517 0.47 -11.28 5.17
C SER A 517 -0.28 -12.60 5.30
N PRO A 518 -0.16 -13.53 4.33
CA PRO A 518 -0.67 -14.89 4.49
C PRO A 518 -0.08 -15.57 5.74
N VAL A 519 -0.94 -16.20 6.55
CA VAL A 519 -0.57 -16.95 7.75
C VAL A 519 -0.99 -18.40 7.58
N TRP A 520 -0.03 -19.31 7.60
CA TRP A 520 -0.29 -20.74 7.50
C TRP A 520 -0.51 -21.37 8.87
N VAL A 521 -1.58 -22.15 8.98
CA VAL A 521 -1.90 -23.02 10.12
C VAL A 521 -2.16 -24.43 9.59
N GLY A 522 -1.35 -25.39 10.02
CA GLY A 522 -1.50 -26.82 9.74
C GLY A 522 -1.17 -27.61 10.99
N ALA A 523 -0.66 -28.84 10.89
CA ALA A 523 -0.27 -29.65 12.06
C ALA A 523 0.53 -28.84 13.11
N PRO A 524 0.25 -28.95 14.43
CA PRO A 524 0.96 -28.17 15.46
C PRO A 524 2.47 -28.43 15.45
N GLN A 525 3.26 -27.36 15.43
CA GLN A 525 4.71 -27.42 15.17
C GLN A 525 5.57 -26.88 16.33
N ASN A 526 4.99 -26.41 17.43
CA ASN A 526 5.80 -25.88 18.52
C ASN A 526 6.57 -27.02 19.21
N LYS A 527 7.59 -26.67 19.97
CA LYS A 527 8.43 -27.62 20.70
C LYS A 527 8.18 -27.53 22.20
N TYR A 528 6.92 -27.30 22.58
CA TYR A 528 6.54 -27.21 23.98
C TYR A 528 6.75 -28.56 24.70
N PRO A 529 7.17 -28.52 25.97
CA PRO A 529 7.40 -29.72 26.74
C PRO A 529 6.08 -30.42 27.10
N ASN A 530 6.14 -31.74 27.30
CA ASN A 530 5.01 -32.50 27.85
C ASN A 530 4.83 -32.29 29.35
N ALA A 531 5.89 -31.92 30.05
CA ALA A 531 5.89 -31.58 31.46
C ALA A 531 6.44 -30.17 31.60
N TRP A 532 5.59 -29.27 32.07
CA TRP A 532 5.92 -27.87 32.25
C TRP A 532 6.59 -27.62 33.60
N THR A 533 7.51 -26.68 33.66
CA THR A 533 8.12 -26.22 34.91
C THR A 533 8.47 -24.76 34.72
N ASP A 534 8.05 -23.93 35.68
CA ASP A 534 8.47 -22.54 35.76
C ASP A 534 9.77 -22.48 36.56
N LYS A 535 10.86 -22.04 35.94
CA LYS A 535 12.18 -22.01 36.59
C LYS A 535 12.32 -20.91 37.63
N LEU A 536 11.61 -19.79 37.45
CA LEU A 536 11.57 -18.70 38.44
C LEU A 536 10.66 -19.06 39.63
N TYR A 537 9.62 -19.87 39.38
CA TYR A 537 8.70 -20.36 40.40
C TYR A 537 8.56 -21.90 40.40
N PRO A 538 9.59 -22.66 40.84
CA PRO A 538 9.57 -24.14 40.77
C PRO A 538 8.47 -24.81 41.58
N SER A 539 7.89 -24.11 42.56
CA SER A 539 6.78 -24.58 43.39
C SER A 539 5.39 -24.25 42.81
N ALA A 540 5.33 -23.55 41.67
CA ALA A 540 4.07 -23.22 41.02
C ALA A 540 3.36 -24.48 40.50
N THR A 541 2.03 -24.50 40.63
CA THR A 541 1.23 -25.59 40.04
C THR A 541 1.01 -25.32 38.56
N MET A 542 1.55 -26.18 37.71
CA MET A 542 1.36 -26.09 36.26
C MET A 542 0.07 -26.81 35.85
N GLN A 543 -0.89 -26.07 35.28
CA GLN A 543 -2.17 -26.62 34.84
C GLN A 543 -1.99 -27.69 33.76
N GLU A 544 -0.95 -27.52 32.95
CA GLU A 544 -0.49 -28.42 31.89
C GLU A 544 0.00 -29.78 32.43
N ASN A 545 0.30 -29.89 33.73
CA ASN A 545 0.79 -31.12 34.37
C ASN A 545 -0.28 -31.86 35.17
N THR A 546 -1.51 -31.36 35.23
CA THR A 546 -2.58 -32.01 36.02
C THR A 546 -2.97 -33.36 35.41
N SER A 547 -3.55 -34.28 36.20
CA SER A 547 -3.81 -35.65 35.76
C SER A 547 -4.74 -35.78 34.55
N ASN A 548 -5.61 -34.78 34.33
CA ASN A 548 -6.56 -34.71 33.22
C ASN A 548 -6.09 -33.77 32.10
N ALA A 549 -4.88 -33.24 32.18
CA ALA A 549 -4.30 -32.35 31.19
C ALA A 549 -3.98 -33.08 29.89
N GLN A 550 -4.33 -32.48 28.76
CA GLN A 550 -3.77 -32.89 27.47
C GLN A 550 -2.30 -32.44 27.39
N THR A 551 -1.37 -33.39 27.26
CA THR A 551 0.04 -33.05 26.98
C THR A 551 0.19 -32.50 25.57
N TYR A 552 1.17 -31.63 25.34
CA TYR A 552 1.36 -31.03 24.02
C TYR A 552 1.71 -32.08 22.96
N GLY A 553 2.50 -33.10 23.29
CA GLY A 553 2.78 -34.23 22.39
C GLY A 553 1.53 -35.03 22.00
N ALA A 554 0.55 -35.14 22.89
CA ALA A 554 -0.75 -35.74 22.56
C ALA A 554 -1.58 -34.83 21.64
N TYR A 555 -1.50 -33.51 21.83
CA TYR A 555 -2.12 -32.52 20.93
C TYR A 555 -1.51 -32.57 19.52
N GLN A 556 -0.18 -32.61 19.41
CA GLN A 556 0.54 -32.76 18.14
C GLN A 556 0.15 -34.04 17.42
N SER A 557 0.13 -35.17 18.15
CA SER A 557 -0.21 -36.47 17.57
C SER A 557 -1.65 -36.50 17.06
N THR A 558 -2.59 -35.97 17.84
CA THR A 558 -4.02 -35.88 17.46
C THR A 558 -4.23 -35.00 16.22
N ASN A 559 -3.46 -33.93 16.08
CA ASN A 559 -3.61 -32.94 15.00
C ASN A 559 -2.54 -33.06 13.90
N ALA A 560 -1.80 -34.18 13.83
CA ALA A 560 -0.72 -34.38 12.86
C ALA A 560 -1.19 -34.30 11.40
N THR A 561 -2.47 -34.62 11.15
CA THR A 561 -3.11 -34.58 9.83
C THR A 561 -4.07 -33.40 9.64
N ARG A 562 -3.98 -32.39 10.52
CA ARG A 562 -4.81 -31.17 10.44
C ARG A 562 -4.67 -30.53 9.05
N ALA A 563 -5.80 -30.17 8.46
CA ALA A 563 -5.83 -29.46 7.18
C ALA A 563 -5.02 -28.16 7.27
N ASN A 564 -4.22 -27.91 6.25
CA ASN A 564 -3.42 -26.69 6.13
C ASN A 564 -4.31 -25.58 5.61
N ILE A 565 -4.47 -24.51 6.38
CA ILE A 565 -5.26 -23.34 6.02
C ILE A 565 -4.35 -22.09 5.96
N ILE A 566 -4.53 -21.29 4.91
CA ILE A 566 -3.91 -19.98 4.75
C ILE A 566 -4.89 -18.91 5.15
N TYR A 567 -4.55 -18.11 6.15
CA TYR A 567 -5.37 -17.01 6.64
C TYR A 567 -4.81 -15.66 6.20
N ASN A 568 -5.67 -14.73 5.81
CA ASN A 568 -5.27 -13.35 5.52
C ASN A 568 -6.41 -12.37 5.82
N GLY A 569 -6.04 -11.15 6.21
CA GLY A 569 -6.96 -10.02 6.22
C GLY A 569 -7.13 -9.42 4.82
N SER A 570 -8.32 -8.93 4.52
CA SER A 570 -8.69 -8.29 3.25
C SER A 570 -9.57 -7.05 3.46
N ASN A 571 -9.45 -6.08 2.56
CA ASN A 571 -10.18 -4.81 2.57
C ASN A 571 -11.58 -4.90 1.93
N ASP A 572 -12.12 -6.11 1.76
CA ASP A 572 -13.57 -6.34 1.71
C ASP A 572 -14.20 -6.47 3.10
N GLY A 573 -13.39 -6.34 4.15
CA GLY A 573 -13.82 -6.36 5.54
C GLY A 573 -13.63 -7.69 6.23
N MET A 574 -13.06 -8.70 5.57
CA MET A 574 -13.00 -10.04 6.13
C MET A 574 -11.57 -10.52 6.39
N LEU A 575 -11.44 -11.38 7.40
CA LEU A 575 -10.42 -12.41 7.43
C LEU A 575 -10.93 -13.58 6.59
N HIS A 576 -10.10 -14.14 5.72
CA HIS A 576 -10.40 -15.35 4.95
C HIS A 576 -9.47 -16.51 5.33
N GLY A 577 -9.92 -17.75 5.13
CA GLY A 577 -9.13 -18.97 5.32
C GLY A 577 -9.24 -19.92 4.12
N TYR A 578 -8.13 -20.22 3.44
CA TYR A 578 -8.07 -21.03 2.21
C TYR A 578 -7.38 -22.37 2.42
N ARG A 579 -7.95 -23.44 1.88
CA ARG A 579 -7.42 -24.80 1.98
C ARG A 579 -6.15 -24.99 1.11
N SER A 580 -5.12 -25.59 1.70
CA SER A 580 -3.81 -25.82 1.06
C SER A 580 -3.22 -27.21 1.36
N GLY A 581 -4.02 -28.26 1.20
CA GLY A 581 -3.61 -29.64 1.45
C GLY A 581 -3.49 -30.00 2.93
N ALA A 582 -2.78 -31.08 3.24
CA ALA A 582 -2.49 -31.52 4.61
C ALA A 582 -1.18 -32.34 4.65
N PHE A 583 -0.76 -32.73 5.84
CA PHE A 583 0.24 -33.79 6.00
C PHE A 583 -0.43 -35.13 6.29
N ASP A 584 0.13 -36.23 5.79
CA ASP A 584 -0.26 -37.57 6.21
C ASP A 584 0.36 -37.93 7.58
N SER A 585 0.02 -39.10 8.13
CA SER A 585 0.55 -39.56 9.42
C SER A 585 2.06 -39.80 9.42
N ASN A 586 2.71 -39.84 8.24
CA ASN A 586 4.14 -40.00 8.07
C ASN A 586 4.85 -38.65 7.87
N GLY A 587 4.11 -37.53 7.89
CA GLY A 587 4.65 -36.19 7.68
C GLY A 587 4.88 -35.83 6.21
N ASN A 588 4.33 -36.59 5.25
CA ASN A 588 4.39 -36.23 3.83
C ASN A 588 3.28 -35.26 3.47
N TYR A 589 3.59 -34.22 2.69
CA TYR A 589 2.58 -33.34 2.15
C TYR A 589 1.69 -34.12 1.16
N THR A 590 0.37 -34.03 1.35
CA THR A 590 -0.63 -34.69 0.52
C THR A 590 -1.73 -33.70 0.10
N THR A 591 -2.25 -33.89 -1.10
CA THR A 591 -3.42 -33.18 -1.65
C THR A 591 -4.67 -34.06 -1.64
N THR A 592 -4.66 -35.17 -0.89
CA THR A 592 -5.78 -36.11 -0.75
C THR A 592 -5.77 -36.71 0.67
N PRO A 593 -6.92 -36.79 1.37
CA PRO A 593 -8.25 -36.32 0.95
C PRO A 593 -8.43 -34.80 1.00
N THR A 594 -7.58 -34.07 1.71
CA THR A 594 -7.61 -32.60 1.78
C THR A 594 -6.98 -32.01 0.53
N LEU A 595 -7.78 -31.32 -0.29
CA LEU A 595 -7.33 -30.73 -1.55
C LEU A 595 -6.37 -29.55 -1.33
N ASN A 596 -5.55 -29.23 -2.33
CA ASN A 596 -4.72 -28.04 -2.38
C ASN A 596 -5.18 -27.15 -3.54
N ASP A 597 -6.29 -26.46 -3.32
CA ASP A 597 -7.07 -25.84 -4.39
C ASP A 597 -7.54 -24.41 -4.07
N GLY A 598 -7.12 -23.83 -2.94
CA GLY A 598 -7.46 -22.46 -2.59
C GLY A 598 -8.94 -22.25 -2.22
N GLY A 599 -9.71 -23.33 -2.01
CA GLY A 599 -11.10 -23.25 -1.56
C GLY A 599 -11.22 -22.55 -0.21
N GLU A 600 -12.07 -21.54 -0.12
CA GLU A 600 -12.31 -20.81 1.13
C GLU A 600 -13.16 -21.67 2.07
N VAL A 601 -12.61 -22.00 3.23
CA VAL A 601 -13.28 -22.87 4.23
C VAL A 601 -13.92 -22.09 5.37
N ILE A 602 -13.49 -20.84 5.57
CA ILE A 602 -14.04 -19.93 6.57
C ILE A 602 -13.75 -18.48 6.17
N ALA A 603 -14.67 -17.58 6.48
CA ALA A 603 -14.43 -16.14 6.50
C ALA A 603 -15.05 -15.52 7.75
N TYR A 604 -14.48 -14.41 8.20
CA TYR A 604 -14.95 -13.68 9.38
C TYR A 604 -14.98 -12.18 9.09
N MET A 605 -16.15 -11.56 9.24
CA MET A 605 -16.37 -10.11 9.17
C MET A 605 -16.38 -9.55 10.60
N PRO A 606 -15.34 -8.82 11.05
CA PRO A 606 -15.40 -8.13 12.33
C PRO A 606 -16.53 -7.09 12.36
N SER A 607 -17.19 -6.91 13.50
CA SER A 607 -18.22 -5.89 13.67
C SER A 607 -17.66 -4.47 13.48
N ALA A 608 -16.38 -4.25 13.83
CA ALA A 608 -15.68 -3.00 13.57
C ALA A 608 -15.52 -2.70 12.07
N ALA A 609 -15.30 -3.73 11.23
CA ALA A 609 -15.27 -3.57 9.78
C ALA A 609 -16.67 -3.27 9.22
N LEU A 610 -17.69 -3.98 9.74
CA LEU A 610 -19.07 -3.89 9.28
C LEU A 610 -19.59 -2.45 9.27
N ALA A 611 -19.16 -1.64 10.24
CA ALA A 611 -19.53 -0.23 10.39
C ALA A 611 -19.34 0.60 9.11
N ASN A 612 -18.32 0.28 8.31
CA ASN A 612 -17.91 1.05 7.13
C ASN A 612 -18.09 0.26 5.81
N THR A 613 -18.88 -0.83 5.82
CA THR A 613 -19.06 -1.68 4.62
C THR A 613 -20.02 -1.09 3.59
N ILE A 614 -20.77 -0.03 3.94
CA ILE A 614 -21.59 0.71 2.97
C ILE A 614 -20.68 1.31 1.90
N GLU A 615 -19.57 1.91 2.33
CA GLU A 615 -18.54 2.52 1.49
C GLU A 615 -18.02 1.50 0.49
N TYR A 616 -17.64 0.29 0.95
CA TYR A 616 -17.17 -0.80 0.08
C TYR A 616 -18.18 -1.22 -1.00
N SER A 617 -19.48 -1.14 -0.71
CA SER A 617 -20.53 -1.44 -1.68
C SER A 617 -20.86 -0.29 -2.64
N GLY A 618 -20.40 0.93 -2.34
CA GLY A 618 -20.72 2.15 -3.08
C GLY A 618 -20.19 2.14 -4.52
N SER A 619 -21.04 2.49 -5.49
CA SER A 619 -20.70 2.48 -6.93
C SER A 619 -19.52 3.38 -7.33
N THR A 620 -19.28 4.45 -6.58
CA THR A 620 -18.14 5.37 -6.71
C THR A 620 -17.20 5.20 -5.51
N TYR A 621 -16.76 3.96 -5.29
CA TYR A 621 -15.96 3.58 -4.13
C TYR A 621 -14.71 4.47 -4.00
N GLU A 622 -14.56 5.08 -2.82
CA GLU A 622 -13.29 5.62 -2.34
C GLU A 622 -12.64 4.56 -1.47
N HIS A 623 -11.41 4.15 -1.78
CA HIS A 623 -10.75 3.08 -1.05
C HIS A 623 -10.72 3.32 0.45
N GLN A 624 -11.03 2.27 1.21
CA GLN A 624 -10.98 2.22 2.66
C GLN A 624 -10.21 0.97 3.08
N TYR A 625 -9.48 1.08 4.16
CA TYR A 625 -8.91 -0.08 4.84
C TYR A 625 -9.95 -0.72 5.76
N PHE A 626 -9.92 -2.03 5.90
CA PHE A 626 -10.78 -2.76 6.83
C PHE A 626 -9.99 -3.75 7.68
N VAL A 627 -9.81 -4.99 7.23
CA VAL A 627 -9.00 -6.00 7.93
C VAL A 627 -7.62 -6.01 7.29
N ASP A 628 -6.76 -5.09 7.73
CA ASP A 628 -5.52 -4.79 7.01
C ASP A 628 -4.24 -5.28 7.73
N ALA A 629 -4.32 -5.67 9.01
CA ALA A 629 -3.17 -6.21 9.72
C ALA A 629 -2.94 -7.70 9.42
N THR A 630 -1.69 -8.15 9.58
CA THR A 630 -1.34 -9.58 9.52
C THR A 630 -1.82 -10.27 10.81
N PRO A 631 -2.69 -11.31 10.73
CA PRO A 631 -3.11 -12.03 11.92
C PRO A 631 -1.94 -12.82 12.55
N ALA A 632 -2.09 -13.19 13.81
CA ALA A 632 -1.26 -14.15 14.52
C ALA A 632 -2.02 -15.46 14.63
N ALA A 633 -1.32 -16.58 14.57
CA ALA A 633 -1.89 -17.87 14.94
C ALA A 633 -0.87 -18.69 15.73
N ASP A 634 -1.25 -19.15 16.92
CA ASP A 634 -0.41 -19.98 17.77
C ASP A 634 -1.25 -20.83 18.74
N ASP A 635 -0.58 -21.77 19.41
CA ASP A 635 -1.19 -22.67 20.37
C ASP A 635 -1.20 -22.08 21.79
N LEU A 636 -2.28 -22.31 22.53
CA LEU A 636 -2.41 -21.97 23.96
C LEU A 636 -3.21 -23.04 24.72
N TYR A 637 -3.14 -22.99 26.04
CA TYR A 637 -3.75 -23.99 26.91
C TYR A 637 -4.74 -23.38 27.92
N TYR A 638 -5.95 -23.93 27.96
CA TYR A 638 -6.97 -23.68 28.99
C TYR A 638 -7.96 -24.85 28.99
N SER A 639 -8.81 -24.96 30.02
CA SER A 639 -9.83 -26.01 30.13
C SER A 639 -9.28 -27.43 29.93
N ASN A 640 -8.07 -27.66 30.45
CA ASN A 640 -7.30 -28.90 30.35
C ASN A 640 -6.96 -29.37 28.92
N SER A 641 -7.04 -28.49 27.92
CA SER A 641 -6.85 -28.82 26.50
C SER A 641 -5.99 -27.77 25.79
N TRP A 642 -5.32 -28.20 24.72
CA TRP A 642 -4.63 -27.30 23.81
C TRP A 642 -5.55 -26.83 22.69
N HIS A 643 -5.44 -25.54 22.37
CA HIS A 643 -6.18 -24.86 21.32
C HIS A 643 -5.20 -24.12 20.41
N THR A 644 -5.54 -23.95 19.13
CA THR A 644 -4.88 -22.97 18.25
C THR A 644 -5.83 -21.79 18.07
N TRP A 645 -5.43 -20.61 18.55
CA TRP A 645 -6.17 -19.38 18.29
C TRP A 645 -5.55 -18.61 17.14
N LEU A 646 -6.40 -17.90 16.42
CA LEU A 646 -6.03 -16.87 15.47
C LEU A 646 -6.51 -15.53 16.01
N MET A 647 -5.63 -14.53 16.05
CA MET A 647 -5.95 -13.18 16.51
C MET A 647 -5.46 -12.15 15.50
N GLY A 648 -6.26 -11.14 15.19
CA GLY A 648 -5.86 -10.10 14.24
C GLY A 648 -6.31 -8.72 14.64
N GLY A 649 -5.51 -7.72 14.26
CA GLY A 649 -5.90 -6.32 14.28
C GLY A 649 -6.58 -5.90 12.97
N MET A 650 -6.97 -4.63 12.91
CA MET A 650 -7.59 -4.01 11.74
C MET A 650 -6.59 -3.21 10.89
N GLY A 651 -5.35 -3.01 11.37
CA GLY A 651 -4.38 -2.15 10.68
C GLY A 651 -4.92 -0.73 10.53
N ALA A 652 -4.89 -0.19 9.32
CA ALA A 652 -5.48 1.13 9.03
C ALA A 652 -7.01 1.15 9.07
N GLY A 653 -7.68 -0.01 9.11
CA GLY A 653 -9.14 -0.08 9.04
C GLY A 653 -9.87 0.13 10.35
N GLY A 654 -9.19 0.17 11.50
CA GLY A 654 -9.84 0.52 12.76
C GLY A 654 -9.07 0.22 14.04
N GLN A 655 -9.69 0.59 15.17
CA GLN A 655 -9.15 0.44 16.52
C GLN A 655 -9.79 -0.76 17.24
N ALA A 656 -9.54 -1.96 16.71
CA ALA A 656 -10.13 -3.20 17.20
C ALA A 656 -9.22 -4.42 17.00
N LEU A 657 -9.50 -5.50 17.72
CA LEU A 657 -8.93 -6.83 17.53
C LEU A 657 -10.03 -7.89 17.52
N TYR A 658 -9.83 -8.95 16.75
CA TYR A 658 -10.70 -10.13 16.70
C TYR A 658 -9.92 -11.40 17.03
N MET A 659 -10.65 -12.43 17.49
CA MET A 659 -10.09 -13.69 17.98
C MET A 659 -10.96 -14.86 17.55
N LEU A 660 -10.35 -15.91 16.99
CA LEU A 660 -11.02 -17.13 16.55
C LEU A 660 -10.30 -18.37 17.09
N ASP A 661 -11.05 -19.42 17.39
CA ASP A 661 -10.49 -20.76 17.59
C ASP A 661 -10.45 -21.47 16.23
N VAL A 662 -9.23 -21.73 15.75
CA VAL A 662 -8.96 -22.39 14.46
C VAL A 662 -8.37 -23.79 14.65
N SER A 663 -8.53 -24.37 15.85
CA SER A 663 -7.94 -25.67 16.22
C SER A 663 -8.32 -26.78 15.25
N ASN A 664 -9.59 -26.82 14.85
CA ASN A 664 -10.15 -27.88 14.02
C ASN A 664 -10.89 -27.33 12.78
N PRO A 665 -10.24 -27.31 11.60
CA PRO A 665 -10.87 -26.89 10.35
C PRO A 665 -12.10 -27.72 9.91
N SER A 666 -12.28 -28.95 10.41
CA SER A 666 -13.48 -29.74 10.09
C SER A 666 -14.75 -29.16 10.71
N ASN A 667 -14.62 -28.31 11.72
CA ASN A 667 -15.74 -27.69 12.42
C ASN A 667 -16.14 -26.33 11.84
N PHE A 668 -15.49 -25.87 10.76
CA PHE A 668 -15.79 -24.58 10.15
C PHE A 668 -17.17 -24.58 9.46
N SER A 669 -18.15 -24.02 10.15
CA SER A 669 -19.51 -23.85 9.65
C SER A 669 -20.20 -22.68 10.34
N GLU A 670 -21.21 -22.10 9.68
CA GLU A 670 -22.05 -21.06 10.28
C GLU A 670 -22.78 -21.54 11.54
N SER A 671 -23.16 -22.83 11.62
CA SER A 671 -23.81 -23.40 12.81
C SER A 671 -22.92 -23.41 14.06
N ASN A 672 -21.60 -23.33 13.87
CA ASN A 672 -20.61 -23.38 14.95
C ASN A 672 -20.05 -21.98 15.29
N ALA A 673 -20.67 -20.90 14.80
CA ALA A 673 -20.14 -19.56 14.94
C ALA A 673 -19.80 -19.16 16.39
N SER A 674 -20.63 -19.57 17.37
CA SER A 674 -20.46 -19.21 18.78
C SER A 674 -19.27 -19.90 19.45
N SER A 675 -18.78 -21.03 18.92
CA SER A 675 -17.56 -21.69 19.41
C SER A 675 -16.31 -21.28 18.61
N LEU A 676 -16.48 -20.88 17.36
CA LEU A 676 -15.37 -20.47 16.48
C LEU A 676 -14.93 -19.03 16.73
N VAL A 677 -15.86 -18.09 16.96
CA VAL A 677 -15.53 -16.69 17.23
C VAL A 677 -15.42 -16.47 18.73
N ILE A 678 -14.20 -16.27 19.19
CA ILE A 678 -13.86 -16.17 20.60
C ILE A 678 -14.28 -14.81 21.15
N SER A 679 -13.87 -13.71 20.51
CA SER A 679 -14.28 -12.34 20.86
C SER A 679 -13.86 -11.32 19.83
N GLU A 680 -14.49 -10.17 19.91
CA GLU A 680 -14.01 -8.90 19.35
C GLU A 680 -13.87 -7.87 20.47
N VAL A 681 -12.82 -7.05 20.43
CA VAL A 681 -12.62 -5.91 21.34
C VAL A 681 -12.24 -4.68 20.53
N SER A 682 -12.73 -3.52 20.95
CA SER A 682 -12.50 -2.21 20.35
C SER A 682 -12.07 -1.20 21.41
N ASN A 683 -11.62 -0.02 20.99
CA ASN A 683 -11.34 1.10 21.90
C ASN A 683 -12.52 1.43 22.84
N SER A 684 -13.76 1.17 22.41
CA SER A 684 -14.99 1.42 23.16
C SER A 684 -15.46 0.25 24.04
N THR A 685 -14.91 -0.96 23.86
CA THR A 685 -15.36 -2.17 24.57
C THR A 685 -14.27 -2.85 25.40
N ILE A 686 -13.00 -2.58 25.12
CA ILE A 686 -11.89 -3.08 25.93
C ILE A 686 -11.88 -2.40 27.31
N SER A 687 -11.67 -3.20 28.35
CA SER A 687 -11.56 -2.73 29.73
C SER A 687 -10.45 -3.50 30.43
N CYS A 688 -9.56 -2.78 31.11
CA CYS A 688 -8.37 -3.36 31.71
C CYS A 688 -8.48 -3.43 33.24
N VAL A 689 -7.87 -4.46 33.81
CA VAL A 689 -7.76 -4.62 35.26
C VAL A 689 -6.99 -3.42 35.83
N GLY A 690 -7.63 -2.68 36.74
CA GLY A 690 -7.05 -1.48 37.33
C GLY A 690 -7.16 -0.20 36.49
N ASN A 691 -7.62 -0.29 35.23
CA ASN A 691 -7.89 0.87 34.37
C ASN A 691 -9.07 0.61 33.41
N ASN A 692 -10.27 1.05 33.80
CA ASN A 692 -11.46 0.87 32.96
C ASN A 692 -11.45 1.73 31.68
N ASN A 693 -10.57 2.74 31.59
CA ASN A 693 -10.48 3.67 30.47
C ASN A 693 -9.29 3.37 29.54
N CYS A 694 -8.62 2.21 29.68
CA CYS A 694 -7.49 1.84 28.84
C CYS A 694 -7.84 1.80 27.34
N GLY A 695 -9.12 1.70 26.99
CA GLY A 695 -9.58 1.84 25.60
C GLY A 695 -9.19 3.16 24.93
N ASN A 696 -8.93 4.23 25.69
CA ASN A 696 -8.43 5.50 25.17
C ASN A 696 -6.99 5.42 24.64
N ASP A 697 -6.25 4.39 25.05
CA ASP A 697 -4.89 4.13 24.57
C ASP A 697 -4.87 3.13 23.42
N LEU A 698 -5.98 2.45 23.09
CA LEU A 698 -6.07 1.58 21.92
C LEU A 698 -6.30 2.41 20.64
N GLY A 699 -5.32 2.36 19.73
CA GLY A 699 -5.35 2.99 18.41
C GLY A 699 -5.54 1.99 17.28
N TYR A 700 -5.12 2.37 16.06
CA TYR A 700 -5.13 1.54 14.85
C TYR A 700 -4.15 0.37 15.00
N THR A 701 -4.66 -0.85 15.01
CA THR A 701 -3.95 -2.06 15.45
C THR A 701 -3.15 -2.71 14.31
N PHE A 702 -1.95 -2.17 14.04
CA PHE A 702 -1.05 -2.67 12.97
C PHE A 702 -0.21 -3.89 13.36
N GLY A 703 0.11 -4.05 14.65
CA GLY A 703 0.97 -5.13 15.12
C GLY A 703 0.31 -6.50 15.05
N THR A 704 1.11 -7.52 14.75
CA THR A 704 0.71 -8.92 14.89
C THR A 704 0.81 -9.32 16.37
N PRO A 705 -0.29 -9.78 17.02
CA PRO A 705 -0.25 -10.23 18.42
C PRO A 705 0.72 -11.39 18.64
N VAL A 706 1.23 -11.54 19.87
CA VAL A 706 2.09 -12.67 20.27
C VAL A 706 1.38 -13.49 21.33
N ILE A 707 1.00 -14.72 21.00
CA ILE A 707 0.38 -15.67 21.94
C ILE A 707 1.52 -16.37 22.71
N THR A 708 1.44 -16.39 24.04
CA THR A 708 2.53 -16.90 24.89
C THR A 708 2.06 -17.27 26.31
N ARG A 709 2.95 -17.87 27.09
CA ARG A 709 2.76 -18.28 28.49
C ARG A 709 3.46 -17.32 29.46
N PHE A 710 2.84 -17.03 30.61
CA PHE A 710 3.35 -16.12 31.65
C PHE A 710 3.53 -16.81 33.01
N HIS A 711 4.36 -16.24 33.89
CA HIS A 711 4.66 -16.79 35.23
C HIS A 711 3.46 -16.86 36.19
N ASN A 712 2.34 -16.18 35.88
CA ASN A 712 1.12 -16.26 36.70
C ASN A 712 0.34 -17.57 36.51
N GLY A 713 0.79 -18.45 35.63
CA GLY A 713 0.11 -19.71 35.31
C GLY A 713 -0.80 -19.66 34.08
N SER A 714 -1.04 -18.47 33.50
CA SER A 714 -1.95 -18.30 32.37
C SER A 714 -1.23 -18.21 31.04
N TRP A 715 -1.89 -18.74 30.01
CA TRP A 715 -1.62 -18.35 28.62
C TRP A 715 -2.28 -17.01 28.30
N GLY A 716 -1.81 -16.35 27.26
CA GLY A 716 -2.34 -15.05 26.87
C GLY A 716 -1.80 -14.55 25.55
N ALA A 717 -2.09 -13.28 25.24
CA ALA A 717 -1.59 -12.60 24.06
C ALA A 717 -1.07 -11.19 24.39
N ILE A 718 -0.01 -10.79 23.71
CA ILE A 718 0.64 -9.48 23.84
C ILE A 718 0.42 -8.72 22.54
N PHE A 719 0.02 -7.45 22.62
CA PHE A 719 -0.09 -6.59 21.44
C PHE A 719 0.23 -5.13 21.78
N GLY A 720 0.81 -4.42 20.81
CA GLY A 720 0.99 -2.98 20.89
C GLY A 720 -0.34 -2.24 20.74
N ASN A 721 -0.43 -1.05 21.33
CA ASN A 721 -1.64 -0.26 21.27
C ASN A 721 -1.96 0.34 19.89
N GLY A 722 -0.99 0.36 18.97
CA GLY A 722 -1.19 0.87 17.62
C GLY A 722 -1.04 2.38 17.50
N TYR A 723 -1.46 2.93 16.35
CA TYR A 723 -1.29 4.35 16.02
C TYR A 723 -2.54 5.18 16.37
N ASN A 724 -2.36 6.45 16.73
CA ASN A 724 -3.45 7.44 16.82
C ASN A 724 -4.59 7.04 17.78
N SER A 725 -4.21 6.56 18.97
CA SER A 725 -5.13 6.40 20.10
C SER A 725 -5.55 7.76 20.66
N SER A 726 -6.65 7.84 21.40
CA SER A 726 -7.19 9.10 21.93
C SER A 726 -6.22 9.84 22.85
N ASN A 727 -5.47 9.12 23.70
CA ASN A 727 -4.43 9.69 24.57
C ASN A 727 -3.11 9.91 23.84
N GLY A 728 -2.86 9.20 22.74
CA GLY A 728 -1.64 9.27 21.94
C GLY A 728 -0.40 8.70 22.61
N HIS A 729 -0.53 7.94 23.72
CA HIS A 729 0.61 7.31 24.37
C HIS A 729 1.07 6.04 23.63
N ALA A 730 2.32 5.63 23.84
CA ALA A 730 2.81 4.30 23.54
C ALA A 730 2.51 3.37 24.72
N ALA A 731 1.70 2.33 24.48
CA ALA A 731 1.28 1.39 25.51
C ALA A 731 1.32 -0.07 24.99
N LEU A 732 1.52 -1.00 25.92
CA LEU A 732 1.46 -2.44 25.65
C LEU A 732 0.23 -3.04 26.33
N PHE A 733 -0.53 -3.85 25.60
CA PHE A 733 -1.64 -4.61 26.14
C PHE A 733 -1.27 -6.08 26.29
N ILE A 734 -1.73 -6.68 27.39
CA ILE A 734 -1.63 -8.11 27.66
C ILE A 734 -3.02 -8.64 27.96
N MET A 735 -3.48 -9.60 27.15
CA MET A 735 -4.66 -10.40 27.43
C MET A 735 -4.25 -11.70 28.11
N LEU A 736 -4.88 -12.06 29.23
CA LEU A 736 -4.70 -13.36 29.88
C LEU A 736 -5.94 -14.23 29.68
N VAL A 737 -5.73 -15.53 29.58
CA VAL A 737 -6.77 -16.56 29.51
C VAL A 737 -6.70 -17.39 30.80
N ALA A 738 -7.77 -17.36 31.58
CA ALA A 738 -7.92 -18.16 32.78
C ALA A 738 -8.19 -19.63 32.44
N SER A 739 -8.12 -20.51 33.43
CA SER A 739 -8.30 -21.96 33.24
C SER A 739 -9.66 -22.35 32.66
N ASP A 740 -10.69 -21.52 32.84
CA ASP A 740 -12.05 -21.70 32.31
C ASP A 740 -12.24 -21.05 30.92
N GLY A 741 -11.19 -20.44 30.35
CA GLY A 741 -11.25 -19.70 29.09
C GLY A 741 -11.67 -18.23 29.23
N THR A 742 -11.98 -17.76 30.44
CA THR A 742 -12.30 -16.35 30.69
C THR A 742 -11.09 -15.45 30.41
N ARG A 743 -11.32 -14.27 29.83
CA ARG A 743 -10.24 -13.33 29.46
C ARG A 743 -10.22 -12.10 30.34
N SER A 744 -9.03 -11.60 30.63
CA SER A 744 -8.79 -10.29 31.25
C SER A 744 -7.73 -9.53 30.49
N PHE A 745 -7.80 -8.20 30.51
CA PHE A 745 -6.85 -7.32 29.83
C PHE A 745 -6.06 -6.49 30.84
N TYR A 746 -4.79 -6.25 30.55
CA TYR A 746 -3.87 -5.42 31.32
C TYR A 746 -3.19 -4.46 30.36
N GLU A 747 -2.87 -3.28 30.88
CA GLU A 747 -2.18 -2.23 30.14
C GLU A 747 -0.89 -1.85 30.89
N LEU A 748 0.20 -1.74 30.14
CA LEU A 748 1.45 -1.18 30.60
C LEU A 748 1.76 0.08 29.77
N ASP A 749 1.36 1.24 30.31
CA ASP A 749 1.61 2.55 29.71
C ASP A 749 3.06 3.01 29.96
N THR A 750 3.74 3.45 28.91
CA THR A 750 5.09 4.02 28.98
C THR A 750 5.09 5.49 29.45
N GLY A 751 3.94 6.17 29.33
CA GLY A 751 3.78 7.61 29.51
C GLY A 751 4.40 8.44 28.38
N SER A 752 4.84 7.82 27.28
CA SER A 752 5.43 8.53 26.13
C SER A 752 4.36 8.84 25.07
N GLY A 753 4.10 10.12 24.83
CA GLY A 753 3.05 10.61 23.93
C GLY A 753 3.19 12.11 23.63
N PRO A 754 2.11 12.81 23.22
CA PRO A 754 2.18 14.20 22.74
C PRO A 754 2.89 15.18 23.69
N SER A 755 2.75 15.00 25.01
CA SER A 755 3.34 15.88 26.03
C SER A 755 4.86 15.80 26.13
N ASN A 756 5.47 14.72 25.64
CA ASN A 756 6.93 14.50 25.64
C ASN A 756 7.46 14.11 24.26
N ASP A 757 6.76 14.51 23.20
CA ASP A 757 7.19 14.35 21.81
C ASP A 757 8.61 14.92 21.62
N PRO A 758 9.60 14.07 21.29
CA PRO A 758 10.95 14.49 21.00
C PRO A 758 11.14 15.59 19.96
N SER A 759 10.24 15.66 18.98
CA SER A 759 10.28 16.64 17.91
C SER A 759 9.71 17.99 18.33
N GLY A 760 8.99 18.04 19.46
CA GLY A 760 8.27 19.22 19.94
C GLY A 760 6.96 19.51 19.19
N GLY A 761 6.52 18.61 18.31
CA GLY A 761 5.33 18.80 17.46
C GLY A 761 4.00 18.40 18.11
N GLY A 762 4.03 17.76 19.28
CA GLY A 762 2.82 17.20 19.91
C GLY A 762 2.25 16.01 19.13
N ASN A 763 3.11 15.27 18.42
CA ASN A 763 2.72 14.10 17.65
C ASN A 763 2.21 12.96 18.55
N TYR A 764 1.39 12.08 18.00
CA TYR A 764 0.89 10.91 18.73
C TYR A 764 1.91 9.77 18.60
N ASN A 765 2.14 9.08 19.71
CA ASN A 765 3.01 7.91 19.77
C ASN A 765 2.18 6.62 19.67
N GLY A 766 2.85 5.48 19.71
CA GLY A 766 2.21 4.17 19.63
C GLY A 766 3.20 3.03 19.46
N ILE A 767 2.82 1.84 19.90
CA ILE A 767 3.59 0.59 19.71
C ILE A 767 2.89 -0.26 18.66
N TYR A 768 3.62 -0.67 17.61
CA TYR A 768 3.10 -1.62 16.62
C TYR A 768 3.37 -3.04 17.10
N TYR A 769 4.62 -3.49 17.00
CA TYR A 769 5.02 -4.86 17.31
C TYR A 769 5.67 -4.97 18.68
N ALA A 770 5.36 -6.08 19.36
CA ALA A 770 6.00 -6.51 20.59
C ALA A 770 6.78 -7.81 20.38
N THR A 771 7.77 -8.06 21.22
CA THR A 771 8.59 -9.28 21.21
C THR A 771 8.66 -9.87 22.60
N ALA A 772 7.97 -10.98 22.83
CA ALA A 772 8.14 -11.80 24.02
C ALA A 772 9.50 -12.51 24.01
N VAL A 773 10.15 -12.54 25.17
CA VAL A 773 11.49 -13.09 25.38
C VAL A 773 11.46 -14.06 26.55
N ASP A 774 12.05 -15.23 26.32
CA ASP A 774 12.31 -16.29 27.29
C ASP A 774 13.84 -16.40 27.42
N LEU A 775 14.35 -16.03 28.58
CA LEU A 775 15.76 -15.88 28.90
C LEU A 775 16.38 -17.13 29.50
N ASP A 776 15.59 -18.04 30.07
CA ASP A 776 16.08 -19.26 30.70
C ASP A 776 15.72 -20.54 29.93
N GLY A 777 14.90 -20.44 28.88
CA GLY A 777 14.52 -21.51 27.98
C GLY A 777 13.47 -22.46 28.55
N ASP A 778 12.58 -21.99 29.41
CA ASP A 778 11.50 -22.79 30.01
C ASP A 778 10.13 -22.63 29.31
N ASN A 779 10.06 -21.89 28.20
CA ASN A 779 8.86 -21.61 27.41
C ASN A 779 7.90 -20.59 28.07
N ILE A 780 8.33 -19.87 29.11
CA ILE A 780 7.56 -18.83 29.80
C ILE A 780 8.19 -17.47 29.51
N THR A 781 7.36 -16.44 29.38
CA THR A 781 7.80 -15.09 29.02
C THR A 781 8.31 -14.34 30.25
N ASP A 782 9.56 -13.89 30.20
CA ASP A 782 10.21 -13.08 31.24
C ASP A 782 10.08 -11.59 30.96
N TYR A 783 10.46 -11.20 29.74
CA TYR A 783 10.51 -9.81 29.29
C TYR A 783 9.84 -9.63 27.94
N ILE A 784 9.34 -8.43 27.71
CA ILE A 784 8.79 -8.02 26.43
C ILE A 784 9.55 -6.79 25.96
N TYR A 785 9.96 -6.76 24.70
CA TYR A 785 10.58 -5.59 24.08
C TYR A 785 9.71 -5.04 22.96
N ALA A 786 9.58 -3.72 22.88
CA ALA A 786 8.78 -3.05 21.87
C ALA A 786 9.40 -1.71 21.45
N GLY A 787 9.22 -1.36 20.18
CA GLY A 787 9.63 -0.06 19.63
C GLY A 787 8.41 0.84 19.45
N ASP A 788 8.60 2.15 19.53
CA ASP A 788 7.52 3.13 19.33
C ASP A 788 7.78 4.11 18.17
N LEU A 789 6.77 4.92 17.84
CA LEU A 789 6.81 5.90 16.76
C LEU A 789 7.74 7.09 17.03
N PHE A 790 8.14 7.29 18.28
CA PHE A 790 9.15 8.27 18.65
C PHE A 790 10.58 7.73 18.54
N GLY A 791 10.73 6.45 18.24
CA GLY A 791 12.02 5.80 18.11
C GLY A 791 12.62 5.35 19.44
N ASN A 792 11.78 5.13 20.45
CA ASN A 792 12.19 4.56 21.71
C ASN A 792 12.12 3.02 21.66
N VAL A 793 13.04 2.36 22.36
CA VAL A 793 13.01 0.91 22.62
C VAL A 793 12.70 0.70 24.09
N TRP A 794 11.58 0.04 24.36
CA TRP A 794 11.07 -0.24 25.70
C TRP A 794 11.29 -1.70 26.08
N ARG A 795 11.45 -1.95 27.39
CA ARG A 795 11.38 -3.28 28.01
C ARG A 795 10.29 -3.29 29.06
N PHE A 796 9.45 -4.31 29.05
CA PHE A 796 8.41 -4.56 30.03
C PHE A 796 8.79 -5.80 30.84
N ASP A 797 8.75 -5.66 32.15
CA ASP A 797 9.05 -6.72 33.12
C ASP A 797 7.77 -7.50 33.44
N VAL A 798 7.73 -8.78 33.03
CA VAL A 798 6.63 -9.71 33.31
C VAL A 798 7.11 -10.94 34.10
N THR A 799 8.28 -10.85 34.72
CA THR A 799 8.88 -11.94 35.52
C THR A 799 8.09 -12.26 36.79
N SER A 800 7.23 -11.35 37.26
CA SER A 800 6.41 -11.59 38.45
C SER A 800 5.25 -12.53 38.13
N SER A 801 4.99 -13.52 38.99
CA SER A 801 3.77 -14.33 38.94
C SER A 801 2.49 -13.58 39.33
N SER A 802 2.59 -12.32 39.79
CA SER A 802 1.44 -11.45 40.02
C SER A 802 1.34 -10.39 38.93
N PRO A 803 0.32 -10.42 38.06
CA PRO A 803 0.16 -9.45 36.97
C PRO A 803 0.13 -7.98 37.42
N SER A 804 -0.29 -7.70 38.66
CA SER A 804 -0.28 -6.35 39.24
C SER A 804 1.12 -5.75 39.42
N ASN A 805 2.16 -6.58 39.40
CA ASN A 805 3.55 -6.17 39.59
C ASN A 805 4.31 -6.06 38.25
N TRP A 806 3.66 -6.36 37.14
CA TRP A 806 4.23 -6.13 35.82
C TRP A 806 4.41 -4.63 35.60
N SER A 807 5.52 -4.26 34.95
CA SER A 807 5.88 -2.84 34.86
C SER A 807 6.76 -2.52 33.66
N VAL A 808 6.78 -1.25 33.28
CA VAL A 808 7.77 -0.73 32.32
C VAL A 808 9.10 -0.55 33.02
N SER A 809 10.19 -1.03 32.40
CA SER A 809 11.53 -0.92 32.94
C SER A 809 11.98 0.54 33.08
N LYS A 810 12.87 0.78 34.06
CA LYS A 810 13.33 2.13 34.42
C LYS A 810 14.81 2.40 34.15
N PHE A 811 15.61 1.37 33.88
CA PHE A 811 17.05 1.48 33.57
C PHE A 811 17.83 2.39 34.54
N GLY A 812 17.62 2.16 35.84
CA GLY A 812 18.24 2.94 36.92
C GLY A 812 17.61 4.31 37.22
N LYS A 813 16.50 4.68 36.57
CA LYS A 813 15.73 5.92 36.85
C LYS A 813 14.51 5.65 37.76
N ASN A 814 13.81 6.73 38.12
CA ASN A 814 12.63 6.66 39.02
C ASN A 814 11.30 6.37 38.30
N SER A 815 11.24 6.62 36.99
CA SER A 815 10.06 6.44 36.14
C SER A 815 10.35 5.50 34.96
N ALA A 816 9.29 5.04 34.29
CA ALA A 816 9.38 4.32 33.02
C ALA A 816 10.34 5.07 32.08
N THR A 817 11.32 4.35 31.54
CA THR A 817 12.40 4.93 30.72
C THR A 817 12.75 3.95 29.61
N PRO A 818 13.01 4.41 28.37
CA PRO A 818 13.42 3.51 27.31
C PRO A 818 14.88 3.10 27.46
N LEU A 819 15.21 1.89 26.99
CA LEU A 819 16.58 1.38 26.88
C LEU A 819 17.42 2.29 25.98
N LEU A 820 16.83 2.67 24.84
CA LEU A 820 17.44 3.53 23.84
C LEU A 820 16.37 4.44 23.22
N THR A 821 16.78 5.68 22.91
CA THR A 821 16.05 6.56 22.00
C THR A 821 16.90 6.81 20.76
N THR A 822 16.39 6.52 19.57
CA THR A 822 17.12 6.60 18.28
C THR A 822 17.42 8.02 17.81
N GLN A 823 16.77 9.03 18.42
CA GLN A 823 16.73 10.43 17.98
C GLN A 823 17.98 10.93 17.26
N TYR A 824 17.76 11.46 16.05
CA TYR A 824 18.79 12.10 15.26
C TYR A 824 18.52 13.62 15.18
N THR A 825 19.44 14.43 15.70
CA THR A 825 19.31 15.89 15.62
C THR A 825 20.05 16.39 14.37
N TYR A 826 19.37 17.16 13.51
CA TYR A 826 19.96 17.91 12.40
C TYR A 826 20.49 19.30 12.82
N CYS A 827 20.72 19.50 14.12
CA CYS A 827 20.90 20.82 14.73
C CYS A 827 22.14 20.84 15.64
N THR A 828 22.96 21.86 15.46
CA THR A 828 23.96 22.32 16.43
C THR A 828 23.27 22.99 17.62
N ASN A 829 23.96 23.12 18.75
CA ASN A 829 23.45 23.87 19.92
C ASN A 829 23.01 25.30 19.56
N ALA A 830 23.60 25.91 18.53
CA ALA A 830 23.22 27.24 18.05
C ALA A 830 21.83 27.26 17.38
N GLN A 831 21.46 26.22 16.63
CA GLN A 831 20.16 26.13 15.95
C GLN A 831 19.02 25.87 16.92
N VAL A 832 19.29 25.14 18.01
CA VAL A 832 18.34 24.94 19.12
C VAL A 832 18.04 26.28 19.80
N SER A 833 19.07 27.05 20.15
CA SER A 833 18.92 28.38 20.76
C SER A 833 18.20 29.38 19.86
N ALA A 834 18.22 29.18 18.54
CA ALA A 834 17.59 30.06 17.55
C ALA A 834 16.16 29.66 17.16
N GLY A 835 15.60 28.57 17.71
CA GLY A 835 14.24 28.11 17.37
C GLY A 835 14.08 27.66 15.91
N THR A 836 15.17 27.31 15.22
CA THR A 836 15.19 26.94 13.79
C THR A 836 15.31 25.44 13.55
N CYS A 837 15.15 24.63 14.60
CA CYS A 837 15.45 23.20 14.54
C CYS A 837 14.27 22.37 13.99
N THR A 838 14.57 21.46 13.07
CA THR A 838 13.68 20.37 12.68
C THR A 838 14.31 19.05 13.11
N ARG A 839 13.73 18.38 14.10
CA ARG A 839 14.12 17.03 14.52
C ARG A 839 13.32 16.01 13.72
N ALA A 840 13.98 15.18 12.92
CA ALA A 840 13.31 14.06 12.27
C ALA A 840 13.30 12.87 13.21
N LEU A 841 12.11 12.34 13.50
CA LEU A 841 11.95 11.11 14.26
C LEU A 841 12.47 9.92 13.43
N GLN A 842 12.96 8.89 14.13
CA GLN A 842 13.26 7.59 13.53
C GLN A 842 12.27 6.55 14.12
N PRO A 843 11.01 6.52 13.62
CA PRO A 843 9.97 5.63 14.16
C PRO A 843 10.35 4.16 14.02
N ILE A 844 9.87 3.32 14.93
CA ILE A 844 10.06 1.86 14.88
C ILE A 844 8.68 1.21 14.65
N THR A 845 8.43 0.78 13.42
CA THR A 845 7.16 0.12 13.03
C THR A 845 7.31 -1.38 12.73
N SER A 846 8.48 -1.96 13.03
CA SER A 846 8.77 -3.38 12.81
C SER A 846 9.12 -4.08 14.13
N LYS A 847 9.07 -5.41 14.11
CA LYS A 847 9.46 -6.25 15.25
C LYS A 847 10.95 -6.09 15.61
N LEU A 848 11.25 -6.17 16.91
CA LEU A 848 12.62 -6.24 17.44
C LEU A 848 13.13 -7.70 17.45
N LEU A 849 14.39 -7.91 17.10
CA LEU A 849 15.09 -9.18 17.28
C LEU A 849 15.91 -9.15 18.56
N VAL A 850 15.55 -10.00 19.52
CA VAL A 850 16.28 -10.15 20.78
C VAL A 850 17.10 -11.43 20.75
N SER A 851 18.39 -11.35 21.09
CA SER A 851 19.33 -12.48 21.00
C SER A 851 20.41 -12.42 22.07
N SER A 852 20.88 -13.60 22.49
CA SER A 852 22.02 -13.77 23.40
C SER A 852 23.30 -13.89 22.58
N ILE A 853 24.21 -12.93 22.73
CA ILE A 853 25.47 -12.89 21.99
C ILE A 853 26.68 -13.10 22.93
N PRO A 854 27.61 -14.02 22.60
CA PRO A 854 28.87 -14.13 23.31
C PRO A 854 29.79 -12.98 22.87
N THR A 855 30.28 -12.22 23.84
CA THR A 855 31.21 -11.10 23.60
C THR A 855 32.61 -11.34 24.15
N GLY A 856 32.90 -12.53 24.70
CA GLY A 856 34.20 -12.85 25.31
C GLY A 856 34.26 -12.67 26.84
N ASN A 857 33.16 -12.22 27.45
CA ASN A 857 32.94 -12.32 28.90
C ASN A 857 32.44 -13.73 29.27
N ALA A 858 32.49 -14.10 30.55
CA ALA A 858 32.00 -15.40 31.03
C ALA A 858 30.48 -15.59 30.81
N SER A 859 29.71 -14.50 30.87
CA SER A 859 28.29 -14.47 30.55
C SER A 859 28.03 -13.76 29.21
N PRO A 860 27.03 -14.21 28.43
CA PRO A 860 26.64 -13.54 27.18
C PRO A 860 25.86 -12.24 27.45
N ARG A 861 25.64 -11.45 26.40
CA ARG A 861 24.84 -10.21 26.44
C ARG A 861 23.51 -10.39 25.72
N VAL A 862 22.46 -9.77 26.23
CA VAL A 862 21.17 -9.66 25.54
C VAL A 862 21.21 -8.45 24.62
N THR A 863 21.11 -8.67 23.31
CA THR A 863 21.05 -7.59 22.31
C THR A 863 19.69 -7.52 21.65
N VAL A 864 19.24 -6.29 21.42
CA VAL A 864 17.98 -5.91 20.77
C VAL A 864 18.32 -5.23 19.45
N SER A 865 18.00 -5.87 18.33
CA SER A 865 18.29 -5.39 16.98
C SER A 865 17.02 -5.04 16.21
N PHE A 866 17.04 -3.93 15.46
CA PHE A 866 15.86 -3.40 14.75
C PHE A 866 16.24 -2.41 13.66
N GLY A 867 15.28 -2.10 12.79
CA GLY A 867 15.38 -1.02 11.81
C GLY A 867 14.34 0.06 12.06
N THR A 868 14.63 1.29 11.62
CA THR A 868 13.71 2.42 11.73
C THR A 868 13.05 2.75 10.39
N GLY A 869 11.84 3.25 10.45
CA GLY A 869 10.98 3.51 9.30
C GLY A 869 9.52 3.49 9.67
N GLN A 870 8.72 4.13 8.83
CA GLN A 870 7.27 4.14 8.93
C GLN A 870 6.67 4.36 7.54
N LYS A 871 5.59 3.65 7.27
CA LYS A 871 4.68 3.95 6.18
C LYS A 871 3.29 4.18 6.78
N ILE A 872 2.79 5.40 6.69
CA ILE A 872 1.40 5.71 6.97
C ILE A 872 0.63 5.49 5.65
N PRO A 873 -0.37 4.60 5.63
CA PRO A 873 -1.11 4.31 4.41
C PRO A 873 -1.80 5.55 3.82
N PHE A 874 -1.87 5.60 2.50
CA PHE A 874 -2.57 6.65 1.76
C PHE A 874 -4.04 6.77 2.18
N THR A 875 -4.66 7.89 1.83
CA THR A 875 -6.11 8.08 1.88
C THR A 875 -6.61 8.49 0.50
N ALA A 876 -7.92 8.68 0.33
CA ALA A 876 -8.43 9.31 -0.88
C ALA A 876 -7.88 10.75 -1.08
N ALA A 877 -7.46 11.43 -0.01
CA ALA A 877 -7.03 12.82 -0.04
C ALA A 877 -5.50 13.04 -0.04
N ALA A 878 -4.70 11.98 0.17
CA ALA A 878 -3.25 12.10 0.26
C ALA A 878 -2.56 10.76 -0.01
N ALA A 879 -1.36 10.82 -0.59
CA ALA A 879 -0.51 9.66 -0.82
C ALA A 879 0.02 9.01 0.48
N ASP A 880 0.68 7.85 0.33
CA ASP A 880 1.45 7.21 1.39
C ASP A 880 2.46 8.21 1.97
N THR A 881 2.52 8.31 3.29
CA THR A 881 3.50 9.17 3.98
C THR A 881 4.58 8.32 4.61
N TYR A 882 5.82 8.72 4.40
CA TYR A 882 7.00 8.01 4.87
C TYR A 882 7.76 8.84 5.91
N ALA A 883 8.51 8.17 6.79
CA ALA A 883 9.37 8.85 7.74
C ALA A 883 10.40 9.73 6.99
N SER A 884 10.58 10.97 7.45
CA SER A 884 11.58 11.89 6.90
C SER A 884 12.96 11.65 7.50
N GLY A 885 13.99 12.21 6.88
CA GLY A 885 15.37 12.08 7.35
C GLY A 885 15.97 10.69 7.11
N THR A 886 17.21 10.52 7.55
CA THR A 886 17.96 9.26 7.40
C THR A 886 17.47 8.23 8.39
N GLN A 887 17.05 7.05 7.92
CA GLN A 887 16.70 5.91 8.77
C GLN A 887 17.90 4.97 8.98
N SER A 888 17.82 4.04 9.92
CA SER A 888 18.98 3.27 10.37
C SER A 888 18.61 1.88 10.88
N LEU A 889 19.60 0.98 10.84
CA LEU A 889 19.60 -0.30 11.54
C LEU A 889 20.39 -0.17 12.84
N TYR A 890 19.97 -0.88 13.88
CA TYR A 890 20.52 -0.83 15.21
C TYR A 890 20.67 -2.24 15.79
N GLY A 891 21.68 -2.42 16.64
CA GLY A 891 21.78 -3.52 17.59
C GLY A 891 22.28 -2.98 18.92
N VAL A 892 21.47 -3.13 19.97
CA VAL A 892 21.66 -2.44 21.25
C VAL A 892 21.72 -3.47 22.36
N TRP A 893 22.74 -3.42 23.21
CA TRP A 893 22.83 -4.28 24.38
C TRP A 893 21.92 -3.76 25.50
N ASP A 894 21.05 -4.64 25.99
CA ASP A 894 20.36 -4.44 27.26
C ASP A 894 21.36 -4.61 28.42
N TRP A 895 21.86 -3.48 28.89
CA TRP A 895 22.93 -3.42 29.88
C TRP A 895 22.45 -3.67 31.31
N ASP A 896 21.15 -3.52 31.58
CA ASP A 896 20.56 -3.64 32.91
C ASP A 896 19.91 -5.01 33.12
N MET A 897 20.76 -6.03 33.20
CA MET A 897 20.38 -7.40 33.58
C MET A 897 20.60 -7.66 35.08
N SER A 898 20.82 -6.60 35.86
CA SER A 898 21.13 -6.72 37.28
C SER A 898 19.97 -7.34 38.08
N GLY A 899 18.74 -6.90 37.82
CA GLY A 899 17.52 -7.46 38.42
C GLY A 899 17.33 -8.94 38.08
N TRP A 900 17.39 -9.30 36.79
CA TRP A 900 17.35 -10.69 36.33
C TRP A 900 18.34 -11.58 37.07
N ASN A 901 19.60 -11.15 37.19
CA ASN A 901 20.66 -11.92 37.82
C ASN A 901 20.45 -12.17 39.34
N THR A 902 19.41 -11.59 39.97
CA THR A 902 19.03 -11.88 41.35
C THR A 902 17.92 -12.94 41.51
N LEU A 903 17.18 -13.25 40.44
CA LEU A 903 16.02 -14.18 40.44
C LEU A 903 16.39 -15.67 40.41
N THR A 904 16.52 -16.35 41.54
CA THR A 904 16.89 -17.79 41.64
C THR A 904 16.44 -18.71 40.49
N GLY A 905 17.37 -19.51 39.92
CA GLY A 905 17.06 -20.56 38.93
C GLY A 905 17.44 -20.23 37.48
N GLN A 906 17.96 -19.02 37.27
CA GLN A 906 18.20 -18.40 35.98
C GLN A 906 19.66 -18.46 35.51
N SER A 907 19.86 -18.33 34.19
CA SER A 907 21.21 -18.13 33.62
C SER A 907 21.63 -16.68 33.74
N ALA A 908 22.86 -16.44 34.23
CA ALA A 908 23.36 -15.08 34.40
C ALA A 908 23.76 -14.45 33.06
N TYR A 909 23.25 -13.25 32.78
CA TYR A 909 23.66 -12.41 31.66
C TYR A 909 24.65 -11.34 32.11
N TYR A 910 25.51 -10.90 31.20
CA TYR A 910 26.43 -9.82 31.50
C TYR A 910 25.64 -8.53 31.74
N ALA A 911 25.76 -7.99 32.95
CA ALA A 911 25.13 -6.76 33.39
C ALA A 911 26.19 -5.72 33.73
N MET A 912 25.82 -4.44 33.67
CA MET A 912 26.57 -3.39 34.33
C MET A 912 25.73 -2.68 35.38
N ALA A 913 26.40 -2.21 36.44
CA ALA A 913 25.77 -1.35 37.42
C ALA A 913 25.28 -0.07 36.74
N ALA A 914 24.06 0.36 37.09
CA ALA A 914 23.52 1.62 36.61
C ALA A 914 24.45 2.78 37.00
N PRO A 915 24.78 3.68 36.06
CA PRO A 915 25.41 4.94 36.41
C PRO A 915 24.54 5.71 37.42
N SER A 916 25.16 6.55 38.24
CA SER A 916 24.40 7.43 39.17
C SER A 916 23.38 8.27 38.38
N GLY A 917 22.08 8.05 38.62
CA GLY A 917 20.99 8.70 37.89
C GLY A 917 20.38 7.91 36.71
N GLY A 918 20.83 6.68 36.47
CA GLY A 918 20.35 5.83 35.37
C GLY A 918 20.91 6.21 33.99
N LEU A 919 20.64 5.40 32.98
CA LEU A 919 21.17 5.60 31.62
C LEU A 919 20.13 5.25 30.55
N THR A 920 19.79 6.23 29.70
CA THR A 920 19.10 6.00 28.43
C THR A 920 20.14 6.07 27.33
N LEU A 921 20.26 5.02 26.53
CA LEU A 921 21.22 4.99 25.43
C LEU A 921 20.75 5.87 24.27
N GLY A 922 21.71 6.40 23.53
CA GLY A 922 21.50 7.07 22.25
C GLY A 922 22.51 6.61 21.19
N PRO A 923 22.38 7.08 19.94
CA PRO A 923 23.27 6.69 18.84
C PRO A 923 24.77 6.91 19.12
N SER A 924 25.12 7.91 19.95
CA SER A 924 26.51 8.19 20.35
C SER A 924 27.15 7.11 21.21
N ASN A 925 26.34 6.22 21.81
CA ASN A 925 26.83 5.08 22.59
C ASN A 925 27.13 3.85 21.70
N LEU A 926 26.88 3.93 20.38
CA LEU A 926 26.94 2.79 19.46
C LEU A 926 28.11 2.92 18.48
N THR A 927 28.69 1.79 18.10
CA THR A 927 29.71 1.73 17.05
C THR A 927 29.07 1.93 15.68
N THR A 928 29.56 2.88 14.91
CA THR A 928 29.02 3.15 13.57
C THR A 928 29.55 2.13 12.55
N GLN A 929 28.65 1.57 11.75
CA GLN A 929 28.91 0.80 10.55
C GLN A 929 28.43 1.59 9.32
N THR A 930 29.00 1.30 8.16
CA THR A 930 28.70 1.98 6.89
C THR A 930 28.57 1.00 5.74
N VAL A 931 27.85 1.42 4.70
CA VAL A 931 27.94 0.78 3.38
C VAL A 931 29.24 1.26 2.72
N THR A 932 30.13 0.32 2.39
CA THR A 932 31.47 0.60 1.85
C THR A 932 31.52 0.60 0.33
N GLY A 933 30.53 -0.02 -0.33
CA GLY A 933 30.45 -0.08 -1.78
C GLY A 933 29.08 -0.56 -2.27
N SER A 934 28.71 -0.12 -3.47
CA SER A 934 27.53 -0.55 -4.22
C SER A 934 27.97 -1.08 -5.57
N TYR A 935 27.42 -2.21 -5.99
CA TYR A 935 27.83 -2.91 -7.21
C TYR A 935 26.60 -3.23 -8.06
N SER A 936 26.71 -3.05 -9.38
CA SER A 936 25.67 -3.47 -10.33
C SER A 936 25.68 -4.99 -10.52
N SER A 937 24.53 -5.56 -10.84
CA SER A 937 24.40 -6.96 -11.27
C SER A 937 24.03 -7.02 -12.75
N THR A 938 24.37 -8.13 -13.39
CA THR A 938 23.98 -8.48 -14.77
C THR A 938 22.79 -9.44 -14.81
N LEU A 939 22.32 -9.92 -13.65
CA LEU A 939 21.16 -10.79 -13.54
C LEU A 939 19.86 -9.99 -13.65
N GLY A 940 18.89 -10.48 -14.43
CA GLY A 940 17.59 -9.78 -14.56
C GLY A 940 16.78 -9.69 -13.26
N SER A 941 17.01 -10.59 -12.29
CA SER A 941 16.31 -10.63 -11.00
C SER A 941 16.99 -9.86 -9.87
N VAL A 942 18.21 -9.35 -10.10
CA VAL A 942 19.02 -8.65 -9.09
C VAL A 942 19.45 -7.30 -9.65
N GLN A 943 19.12 -6.20 -8.98
CA GLN A 943 19.48 -4.86 -9.44
C GLN A 943 20.89 -4.44 -8.99
N GLY A 944 21.44 -5.11 -7.99
CA GLY A 944 22.78 -4.81 -7.47
C GLY A 944 23.03 -5.38 -6.08
N TYR A 945 24.18 -5.01 -5.51
CA TYR A 945 24.70 -5.51 -4.24
C TYR A 945 25.29 -4.38 -3.39
N ARG A 946 25.39 -4.59 -2.07
CA ARG A 946 26.17 -3.72 -1.17
C ARG A 946 27.14 -4.51 -0.30
N SER A 947 28.29 -3.90 -0.05
CA SER A 947 29.25 -4.33 0.97
C SER A 947 29.18 -3.42 2.20
N LEU A 948 29.49 -3.98 3.38
CA LEU A 948 29.46 -3.26 4.66
C LEU A 948 30.88 -3.08 5.23
N SER A 949 31.03 -2.17 6.19
CA SER A 949 32.24 -2.05 7.01
C SER A 949 32.35 -3.21 8.01
N SER A 950 33.57 -3.48 8.48
CA SER A 950 33.84 -4.49 9.52
C SER A 950 34.36 -3.84 10.80
N ASN A 951 33.82 -2.69 11.19
CA ASN A 951 34.30 -1.99 12.39
C ASN A 951 34.03 -2.86 13.63
N THR A 952 35.05 -3.03 14.47
CA THR A 952 34.91 -3.83 15.71
C THR A 952 34.05 -3.09 16.72
N VAL A 953 33.04 -3.77 17.29
CA VAL A 953 32.28 -3.26 18.43
C VAL A 953 33.08 -3.48 19.72
N CYS A 954 33.66 -2.40 20.26
CA CYS A 954 34.41 -2.42 21.51
C CYS A 954 33.48 -2.33 22.72
N TRP A 955 32.86 -3.47 23.04
CA TRP A 955 31.84 -3.60 24.07
C TRP A 955 32.28 -3.08 25.44
N GLN A 956 31.46 -2.23 26.04
CA GLN A 956 31.66 -1.73 27.39
C GLN A 956 31.75 -2.87 28.41
N GLY A 957 32.82 -2.85 29.23
CA GLY A 957 33.11 -3.90 30.22
C GLY A 957 33.80 -5.16 29.67
N ASN A 958 34.39 -5.06 28.48
CA ASN A 958 35.19 -6.11 27.84
C ASN A 958 36.68 -5.70 27.73
N SER A 959 37.57 -6.63 27.39
CA SER A 959 38.98 -6.43 27.03
C SER A 959 39.31 -6.78 25.56
N ALA A 960 38.29 -7.12 24.75
CA ALA A 960 38.47 -7.63 23.39
C ALA A 960 39.06 -6.62 22.38
N CYS A 961 38.95 -5.31 22.61
CA CYS A 961 39.73 -4.31 21.85
C CYS A 961 40.99 -3.91 22.62
N SER A 962 41.98 -3.38 21.88
CA SER A 962 43.30 -2.97 22.39
C SER A 962 43.22 -2.26 23.76
N PRO A 963 44.17 -2.50 24.69
CA PRO A 963 44.24 -1.80 25.98
C PRO A 963 44.25 -0.26 25.88
N SER A 964 44.58 0.28 24.70
CA SER A 964 44.61 1.71 24.40
C SER A 964 43.25 2.33 24.02
N THR A 965 42.20 1.52 23.81
CA THR A 965 40.85 2.01 23.51
C THR A 965 39.94 1.82 24.72
N ALA A 966 39.30 2.90 25.17
CA ALA A 966 38.24 2.80 26.16
C ALA A 966 37.07 2.00 25.53
N ASN A 967 36.92 0.75 25.93
CA ASN A 967 35.83 -0.12 25.50
C ASN A 967 34.52 0.47 26.02
N SER A 968 33.84 1.26 25.18
CA SER A 968 32.73 2.14 25.58
C SER A 968 31.43 1.93 24.82
N SER A 969 31.40 0.96 23.91
CA SER A 969 30.25 0.75 23.04
C SER A 969 29.19 -0.14 23.66
N TYR A 970 27.93 0.23 23.46
CA TYR A 970 26.75 -0.54 23.87
C TYR A 970 26.09 -1.24 22.68
N GLY A 971 26.75 -1.30 21.53
CA GLY A 971 26.23 -1.98 20.35
C GLY A 971 26.66 -1.33 19.06
N TRP A 972 25.81 -1.37 18.05
CA TRP A 972 26.11 -0.91 16.70
C TRP A 972 24.94 -0.17 16.06
N LYS A 973 25.29 0.67 15.08
CA LYS A 973 24.34 1.42 14.24
C LYS A 973 24.83 1.42 12.79
N LEU A 974 23.92 1.26 11.84
CA LEU A 974 24.18 1.43 10.41
C LEU A 974 23.14 2.38 9.81
N ASN A 975 23.56 3.53 9.28
CA ASN A 975 22.67 4.40 8.52
C ASN A 975 22.35 3.77 7.17
N LEU A 976 21.08 3.79 6.76
CA LEU A 976 20.67 3.37 5.43
C LEU A 976 21.09 4.44 4.41
N PRO A 977 21.77 4.07 3.30
CA PRO A 977 22.38 5.05 2.41
C PRO A 977 21.41 5.62 1.36
N GLY A 978 20.29 4.94 1.06
CA GLY A 978 19.32 5.41 0.08
C GLY A 978 18.51 6.60 0.59
N SER A 979 18.09 7.47 -0.34
CA SER A 979 17.22 8.61 0.00
C SER A 979 15.86 8.11 0.46
N GLY A 980 15.50 8.39 1.72
CA GLY A 980 14.26 7.89 2.33
C GLY A 980 14.23 6.37 2.56
N GLU A 981 15.36 5.66 2.36
CA GLU A 981 15.46 4.23 2.58
C GLU A 981 15.19 3.90 4.05
N GLN A 982 14.28 2.96 4.30
CA GLN A 982 13.77 2.67 5.65
C GLN A 982 13.30 1.23 5.82
N VAL A 983 13.03 0.83 7.06
CA VAL A 983 12.53 -0.51 7.39
C VAL A 983 11.08 -0.42 7.83
N ILE A 984 10.20 -1.06 7.05
CA ILE A 984 8.76 -1.20 7.32
C ILE A 984 8.32 -2.68 7.36
N TYR A 985 9.25 -3.61 7.15
CA TYR A 985 9.02 -5.05 7.21
C TYR A 985 9.76 -5.67 8.40
N ASN A 986 9.19 -6.74 8.96
CA ASN A 986 9.75 -7.39 10.13
C ASN A 986 11.10 -8.07 9.81
N PRO A 987 12.17 -7.81 10.58
CA PRO A 987 13.45 -8.49 10.43
C PRO A 987 13.39 -9.94 10.93
N VAL A 988 14.33 -10.76 10.46
CA VAL A 988 14.51 -12.17 10.81
C VAL A 988 15.98 -12.50 11.08
N ASN A 989 16.25 -13.42 12.03
CA ASN A 989 17.60 -13.92 12.30
C ASN A 989 17.94 -15.13 11.41
N ILE A 990 18.67 -14.91 10.32
CA ILE A 990 19.11 -15.99 9.43
C ILE A 990 20.60 -16.25 9.63
N PHE A 991 20.93 -17.45 10.13
CA PHE A 991 22.31 -17.92 10.32
C PHE A 991 23.24 -16.94 11.07
N GLY A 992 22.73 -16.23 12.08
CA GLY A 992 23.52 -15.27 12.88
C GLY A 992 23.57 -13.85 12.31
N THR A 993 22.76 -13.55 11.29
CA THR A 993 22.62 -12.21 10.72
C THR A 993 21.30 -11.55 11.12
N PHE A 994 21.30 -10.23 11.23
CA PHE A 994 20.08 -9.44 11.24
C PHE A 994 19.61 -9.27 9.78
N THR A 995 18.72 -10.12 9.29
CA THR A 995 18.23 -10.03 7.91
C THR A 995 16.94 -9.22 7.84
N VAL A 996 16.91 -8.19 7.00
CA VAL A 996 15.76 -7.31 6.83
C VAL A 996 15.64 -6.82 5.38
N ASN A 997 14.41 -6.64 4.91
CA ASN A 997 14.14 -6.00 3.64
C ASN A 997 13.88 -4.50 3.86
N THR A 998 14.62 -3.63 3.17
CA THR A 998 14.42 -2.18 3.20
C THR A 998 13.48 -1.73 2.09
N THR A 999 12.86 -0.57 2.28
CA THR A 999 12.03 0.10 1.27
C THR A 999 12.59 1.49 1.02
N ILE A 1000 12.85 1.78 -0.25
CA ILE A 1000 13.15 3.10 -0.78
C ILE A 1000 11.86 3.60 -1.43
N PRO A 1001 11.18 4.59 -0.83
CA PRO A 1001 9.94 5.12 -1.38
C PRO A 1001 10.15 5.63 -2.82
N PRO A 1002 9.16 5.44 -3.69
CA PRO A 1002 9.24 6.01 -5.03
C PRO A 1002 9.19 7.53 -4.95
N ASN A 1003 10.01 8.20 -5.77
CA ASN A 1003 9.91 9.65 -5.95
C ASN A 1003 8.81 9.96 -6.97
N ASN A 1004 7.56 9.90 -6.52
CA ASN A 1004 6.40 10.23 -7.34
C ASN A 1004 6.19 11.74 -7.36
N ASN A 1005 7.05 12.46 -8.10
CA ASN A 1005 6.83 13.87 -8.37
C ASN A 1005 5.65 14.02 -9.35
N PRO A 1006 4.59 14.78 -9.01
CA PRO A 1006 3.48 15.08 -9.90
C PRO A 1006 3.88 15.60 -11.30
N ALA A 1007 5.07 16.21 -11.44
CA ALA A 1007 5.60 16.72 -12.70
C ALA A 1007 6.48 15.71 -13.48
N SER A 1008 6.84 14.56 -12.89
CA SER A 1008 7.76 13.60 -13.52
C SER A 1008 7.09 12.66 -14.53
N CYS A 1009 5.76 12.52 -14.46
CA CYS A 1009 4.95 11.70 -15.36
C CYS A 1009 5.34 10.22 -15.38
N THR A 1010 6.18 9.84 -14.43
CA THR A 1010 6.55 8.48 -14.10
C THR A 1010 6.09 8.26 -12.68
N VAL A 1011 5.14 7.35 -12.50
CA VAL A 1011 4.99 6.73 -11.18
C VAL A 1011 6.18 5.77 -11.08
N GLY A 1012 6.97 5.87 -10.02
CA GLY A 1012 8.04 4.93 -9.71
C GLY A 1012 7.52 3.80 -8.83
N SER A 1013 8.12 2.61 -8.93
CA SER A 1013 7.98 1.59 -7.88
C SER A 1013 8.85 1.95 -6.70
N ALA A 1014 8.43 1.55 -5.49
CA ALA A 1014 9.39 1.42 -4.41
C ALA A 1014 10.50 0.43 -4.84
N THR A 1015 11.71 0.66 -4.34
CA THR A 1015 12.83 -0.29 -4.50
C THR A 1015 13.34 -0.68 -3.12
N GLY A 1016 14.35 -1.54 -3.02
CA GLY A 1016 14.83 -1.98 -1.72
C GLY A 1016 15.98 -2.96 -1.78
N PHE A 1017 16.58 -3.20 -0.61
CA PHE A 1017 17.64 -4.17 -0.42
C PHE A 1017 17.24 -5.18 0.65
N SER A 1018 17.53 -6.47 0.41
CA SER A 1018 17.64 -7.46 1.48
C SER A 1018 19.01 -7.30 2.12
N MET A 1019 19.07 -6.79 3.34
CA MET A 1019 20.29 -6.50 4.11
C MET A 1019 20.47 -7.56 5.19
N SER A 1020 21.67 -8.13 5.32
CA SER A 1020 22.01 -9.18 6.30
C SER A 1020 23.36 -8.91 7.00
N PRO A 1021 23.47 -7.81 7.78
CA PRO A 1021 24.63 -7.59 8.65
C PRO A 1021 24.79 -8.67 9.73
N ASP A 1022 26.02 -8.87 10.19
CA ASP A 1022 26.33 -9.73 11.34
C ASP A 1022 25.61 -9.21 12.60
N LEU A 1023 24.84 -10.05 13.28
CA LEU A 1023 23.97 -9.63 14.38
C LEU A 1023 24.75 -9.05 15.56
N ARG A 1024 25.98 -9.53 15.78
CA ARG A 1024 26.85 -9.08 16.87
C ARG A 1024 27.47 -7.71 16.59
N THR A 1025 27.78 -7.40 15.33
CA THR A 1025 28.59 -6.20 15.00
C THR A 1025 27.87 -5.16 14.15
N GLY A 1026 26.78 -5.53 13.48
CA GLY A 1026 26.08 -4.70 12.50
C GLY A 1026 26.83 -4.50 11.18
N GLY A 1027 28.02 -5.08 11.05
CA GLY A 1027 28.91 -4.91 9.91
C GLY A 1027 28.89 -6.11 8.97
N ALA A 1028 29.92 -6.20 8.15
CA ALA A 1028 30.09 -7.32 7.23
C ALA A 1028 30.36 -8.63 7.97
N THR A 1029 29.81 -9.71 7.44
CA THR A 1029 30.12 -11.08 7.87
C THR A 1029 31.55 -11.47 7.47
N ALA A 1030 32.06 -12.60 7.98
CA ALA A 1030 33.42 -13.06 7.65
C ALA A 1030 33.60 -13.44 6.16
N THR A 1031 32.52 -13.87 5.51
CA THR A 1031 32.45 -14.16 4.07
C THR A 1031 31.11 -13.65 3.53
N SER A 1032 30.96 -13.53 2.21
CA SER A 1032 29.72 -12.98 1.63
C SER A 1032 28.51 -13.81 2.04
N PHE A 1033 27.46 -13.13 2.49
CA PHE A 1033 26.19 -13.77 2.85
C PHE A 1033 25.35 -14.09 1.61
N TYR A 1034 25.34 -13.19 0.63
CA TYR A 1034 24.67 -13.41 -0.65
C TYR A 1034 25.66 -13.86 -1.73
N ALA A 1035 25.21 -14.75 -2.62
CA ALA A 1035 25.97 -15.14 -3.80
C ALA A 1035 26.04 -13.99 -4.83
N ASN A 1036 27.16 -13.87 -5.53
CA ASN A 1036 27.32 -12.97 -6.67
C ASN A 1036 26.68 -13.53 -7.95
N ASP A 1037 26.78 -12.79 -9.07
CA ASP A 1037 26.24 -13.18 -10.38
C ASP A 1037 26.70 -14.58 -10.86
N SER A 1038 27.85 -15.07 -10.38
CA SER A 1038 28.37 -16.41 -10.71
C SER A 1038 27.84 -17.53 -9.80
N GLY A 1039 26.93 -17.22 -8.87
CA GLY A 1039 26.41 -18.17 -7.89
C GLY A 1039 27.42 -18.53 -6.80
N THR A 1040 28.42 -17.69 -6.52
CA THR A 1040 29.49 -17.97 -5.53
C THR A 1040 29.55 -16.91 -4.42
N PHE A 1041 30.12 -17.27 -3.27
CA PHE A 1041 30.29 -16.37 -2.12
C PHE A 1041 31.65 -15.65 -2.06
N ALA A 1042 32.40 -15.61 -3.17
CA ALA A 1042 33.75 -15.05 -3.25
C ALA A 1042 33.83 -13.51 -3.13
N GLY A 1043 32.69 -12.83 -2.97
CA GLY A 1043 32.60 -11.36 -2.96
C GLY A 1043 32.68 -10.74 -4.35
N ILE A 1044 32.68 -9.41 -4.41
CA ILE A 1044 32.84 -8.63 -5.65
C ILE A 1044 34.04 -7.71 -5.45
N ASN A 1045 35.08 -7.84 -6.27
CA ASN A 1045 36.34 -7.10 -6.14
C ASN A 1045 36.98 -7.20 -4.74
N GLY A 1046 36.86 -8.36 -4.10
CA GLY A 1046 37.34 -8.61 -2.73
C GLY A 1046 36.44 -8.07 -1.61
N ALA A 1047 35.33 -7.41 -1.94
CA ALA A 1047 34.37 -6.92 -0.95
C ALA A 1047 33.34 -8.00 -0.56
N VAL A 1048 33.08 -8.10 0.74
CA VAL A 1048 32.08 -9.00 1.32
C VAL A 1048 30.68 -8.45 1.05
N ILE A 1049 29.82 -9.27 0.45
CA ILE A 1049 28.45 -8.88 0.11
C ILE A 1049 27.48 -9.29 1.22
N ASN A 1050 26.83 -8.30 1.81
CA ASN A 1050 25.82 -8.47 2.86
C ASN A 1050 24.47 -7.87 2.48
N ALA A 1051 24.32 -7.35 1.27
CA ALA A 1051 23.00 -6.98 0.77
C ALA A 1051 22.85 -7.21 -0.72
N VAL A 1052 21.60 -7.48 -1.13
CA VAL A 1052 21.20 -7.70 -2.51
C VAL A 1052 19.92 -6.91 -2.81
N ALA A 1053 19.89 -6.21 -3.96
CA ALA A 1053 18.72 -5.46 -4.42
C ALA A 1053 17.81 -6.35 -5.26
N VAL A 1054 16.97 -7.14 -4.56
CA VAL A 1054 15.93 -7.98 -5.19
C VAL A 1054 14.53 -7.39 -5.00
N ASN A 1055 14.43 -6.17 -4.45
CA ASN A 1055 13.17 -5.48 -4.18
C ASN A 1055 12.16 -6.38 -3.47
N MET A 1056 12.61 -7.13 -2.46
CA MET A 1056 11.77 -8.06 -1.74
C MET A 1056 10.85 -7.31 -0.77
N ALA A 1057 9.58 -7.68 -0.75
CA ALA A 1057 8.57 -7.19 0.18
C ALA A 1057 8.29 -8.22 1.29
N GLY A 1058 7.91 -7.74 2.47
CA GLY A 1058 7.67 -8.59 3.65
C GLY A 1058 8.96 -9.13 4.29
N SER A 1059 8.82 -10.08 5.20
CA SER A 1059 9.95 -10.77 5.83
C SER A 1059 10.52 -11.85 4.92
N ALA A 1060 11.84 -11.97 4.87
CA ALA A 1060 12.51 -13.05 4.14
C ALA A 1060 12.25 -14.42 4.81
N ASN A 1061 12.01 -15.45 3.99
CA ASN A 1061 11.96 -16.84 4.42
C ASN A 1061 13.14 -17.61 3.84
N VAL A 1062 13.53 -18.73 4.46
CA VAL A 1062 14.66 -19.55 3.98
C VAL A 1062 14.16 -20.92 3.59
N VAL A 1063 14.55 -21.36 2.40
CA VAL A 1063 14.36 -22.76 1.98
C VAL A 1063 15.71 -23.40 1.71
N SER A 1064 15.77 -24.72 1.85
CA SER A 1064 16.97 -25.48 1.54
C SER A 1064 16.70 -26.62 0.58
N TYR A 1065 17.64 -26.87 -0.32
CA TYR A 1065 17.59 -27.97 -1.28
C TYR A 1065 19.00 -28.46 -1.57
N GLN A 1066 19.26 -29.76 -1.42
CA GLN A 1066 20.58 -30.38 -1.62
C GLN A 1066 21.74 -29.61 -0.92
N ASN A 1067 21.52 -29.17 0.33
CA ASN A 1067 22.45 -28.36 1.15
C ASN A 1067 22.70 -26.92 0.67
N ASN A 1068 22.05 -26.44 -0.38
CA ASN A 1068 22.00 -25.02 -0.73
C ASN A 1068 20.83 -24.33 -0.01
N TYR A 1069 20.98 -23.04 0.27
CA TYR A 1069 19.98 -22.24 0.98
C TYR A 1069 19.61 -21.02 0.15
N PHE A 1070 18.33 -20.66 0.15
CA PHE A 1070 17.78 -19.57 -0.66
C PHE A 1070 16.87 -18.68 0.17
N ALA A 1071 17.01 -17.37 -0.01
CA ALA A 1071 16.08 -16.39 0.53
C ALA A 1071 14.88 -16.25 -0.43
N ILE A 1072 13.69 -16.63 0.04
CA ILE A 1072 12.43 -16.54 -0.71
C ILE A 1072 11.60 -15.38 -0.19
N GLY A 1073 10.98 -14.65 -1.11
CA GLY A 1073 9.99 -13.64 -0.81
C GLY A 1073 9.22 -13.21 -2.05
N SER A 1074 8.34 -12.23 -1.90
CA SER A 1074 7.64 -11.58 -3.00
C SER A 1074 8.36 -10.32 -3.45
N SER A 1075 8.17 -9.93 -4.70
CA SER A 1075 8.70 -8.68 -5.26
C SER A 1075 7.78 -7.50 -4.95
N ILE A 1076 8.33 -6.31 -4.68
CA ILE A 1076 7.59 -5.04 -4.57
C ILE A 1076 6.73 -4.74 -5.82
N GLY A 1077 7.01 -5.37 -6.98
CA GLY A 1077 6.21 -5.25 -8.19
C GLY A 1077 5.05 -6.25 -8.32
N GLY A 1078 4.77 -7.06 -7.29
CA GLY A 1078 3.79 -8.14 -7.35
C GLY A 1078 4.40 -9.50 -7.67
N GLY A 1079 3.78 -10.56 -7.14
CA GLY A 1079 4.16 -11.95 -7.42
C GLY A 1079 5.44 -12.44 -6.74
N PRO A 1080 5.78 -13.73 -6.93
CA PRO A 1080 6.97 -14.34 -6.34
C PRO A 1080 8.27 -13.91 -7.06
N ILE A 1081 9.38 -13.89 -6.32
CA ILE A 1081 10.71 -13.78 -6.93
C ILE A 1081 11.05 -15.15 -7.55
N THR A 1082 10.94 -15.25 -8.87
CA THR A 1082 11.11 -16.52 -9.62
C THR A 1082 12.49 -17.15 -9.48
N ASN A 1083 13.53 -16.32 -9.32
CA ASN A 1083 14.92 -16.73 -9.11
C ASN A 1083 15.45 -16.20 -7.76
N PRO A 1084 15.17 -16.92 -6.66
CA PRO A 1084 15.65 -16.59 -5.33
C PRO A 1084 17.17 -16.41 -5.23
N SER A 1085 17.61 -15.50 -4.37
CA SER A 1085 19.04 -15.34 -4.08
C SER A 1085 19.54 -16.47 -3.18
N MET A 1086 20.64 -17.11 -3.59
CA MET A 1086 21.33 -18.09 -2.76
C MET A 1086 22.06 -17.40 -1.60
N ILE A 1087 21.93 -17.98 -0.41
CA ILE A 1087 22.50 -17.45 0.83
C ILE A 1087 23.49 -18.44 1.47
N ASN A 1088 24.47 -17.89 2.16
CA ASN A 1088 25.54 -18.65 2.78
C ASN A 1088 25.16 -19.06 4.21
N ARG A 1089 25.31 -20.35 4.54
CA ARG A 1089 25.11 -20.90 5.90
C ARG A 1089 26.40 -20.91 6.73
N ALA A 1090 27.51 -20.34 6.25
CA ALA A 1090 28.77 -20.31 7.01
C ALA A 1090 28.53 -19.86 8.47
N PRO A 1091 29.26 -20.42 9.46
CA PRO A 1091 29.00 -20.16 10.86
C PRO A 1091 29.39 -18.73 11.23
N PHE A 1092 28.49 -17.77 10.98
CA PHE A 1092 28.64 -16.38 11.35
C PHE A 1092 28.29 -16.22 12.83
N ASN A 1093 29.20 -16.64 13.72
CA ASN A 1093 29.06 -16.55 15.18
C ASN A 1093 27.70 -17.10 15.69
N LEU A 1094 27.54 -18.42 15.81
CA LEU A 1094 26.27 -19.00 16.28
C LEU A 1094 25.85 -18.41 17.64
N HIS A 1095 24.64 -17.86 17.70
CA HIS A 1095 24.04 -17.17 18.84
C HIS A 1095 22.80 -17.93 19.30
N THR A 1096 22.45 -17.81 20.59
CA THR A 1096 21.18 -18.35 21.09
C THR A 1096 20.10 -17.29 20.94
N ARG A 1097 19.06 -17.61 20.19
CA ARG A 1097 17.89 -16.75 20.01
C ARG A 1097 17.01 -16.84 21.27
N LEU A 1098 16.56 -15.70 21.79
CA LEU A 1098 15.80 -15.62 23.04
C LEU A 1098 14.30 -15.33 22.84
N ASN A 1099 13.87 -15.09 21.60
CA ASN A 1099 12.45 -14.88 21.28
C ASN A 1099 11.83 -16.13 20.65
N TRP A 1100 10.57 -16.37 21.01
CA TRP A 1100 9.86 -17.64 20.84
C TRP A 1100 9.36 -17.99 19.43
N ILE A 1101 9.56 -17.11 18.44
CA ILE A 1101 9.07 -17.37 17.08
C ILE A 1101 10.15 -18.09 16.28
N GLU A 1102 10.21 -19.42 16.29
CA GLU A 1102 11.13 -20.18 15.43
C GLU A 1102 11.12 -19.64 13.99
N LEU A 1103 12.30 -19.38 13.43
CA LEU A 1103 12.41 -19.21 11.97
C LEU A 1103 12.36 -20.61 11.38
N ARG A 1104 11.30 -20.88 10.64
CA ARG A 1104 11.05 -22.17 10.00
C ARG A 1104 11.40 -22.10 8.54
#